data_AF-A0A067CRD2-F1
#
_entry.id   AF-A0A067CRD2-F1
#
_cell.length_a   1.000
_cell.length_b   1.000
_cell.length_c   1.000
_cell.angle_alpha   90.00
_cell.angle_beta   90.00
_cell.angle_gamma   90.00
#
_symmetry.space_group_name_H-M   'P 1'
#
loop_
_entity.id
_entity.type
_entity.pdbx_description
1 polymer ?
#
loop_
_entity_poly.entity_id
_entity_poly.type
_entity_poly.pdbx_seq_one_letter_code
_entity_poly.pdbx_strand_id
1 'polypeptide(L)'
;MASPETSVVLPKVATSSVQWSPAKLASRETTLFRSIQEIDAQRTLLLNKARRRCQSTPALQRSPLASPTKKPPRIVEDHILCSCGNDVALRQLKHHQAVECSHRLIACPHHGCDACVPAHALPAHETSTCLVYRHTRQLLDAHHIKATLSVCCLACEVEVPLRLLAAHTALECAMRRVPCPHASLGCAETNLVYRHLENHFATTCCVAKHRAAMLEASKTVNDVVHCDWCNEPVKKRHMTDHKEDACLMRERPCPNWPLGCREWVPVGAFVEHMRTVCSVTIGRHELAKRAAIKDGHVPCRECGDEVPLRKLPQHARVSCPARLVLCANAVHGCKATLKFRDRHIHEDVNVSPEARAVLRFNTRQGYVRLDGGDDRKPPWCAEFWVHLFSKADDVLHFMSDALRWQATLRATFPRLDGCIADEKALKERIKTAVLRTKGSKDDSELTQLQAQAQLVDEGISGCKSIIAEANARIFSLVSDAATLVMSIHDIAERASLSDQVRAQAQVLQPSWSKADLDLYGHVEHWLAALKTAAATAKTNETPHAKLIKKRLQLLQAIEDHERSRPTDVRESARFLKQAKKELSRLDDKLATHVDVPLTLAQSPIGFHTIAGSKAAGIHLVMVAGAGVGVHTFDTKARFKAELPRERWVHMALNASATSVQLVLDGSVVDERPGTFHLPMETLGATEKSFRGHLQEVRYWTTTRTPSEISASIGTTLNLVPTLQGYWTLEEGMGPFIEDVSGHLPRGPAFNTYWSHYTTATLQRLGDPPTPSFRQRHMCAVVVRRNFLAHKHATREVAGDCSLGCGLHLPLTAMDHHVRCDCPQRMDVCAAPGCGRTFKVSRGHHCRVTQRRNDLAAEYARKHELVECPFGCGESIIRQDVPRHRKLDCSCRFVLCLNDGCGRSYIQRNAKWHVAHDCDAPHVVAKRAMVQRSRQRQAATPSAACSRGTPLSPPRPPRRPVTTTLPTDPSPLPRRASTTHAT
;
A
#
# COMPACT_ATOMS: atom_id res chain seq x y z
N MET A 1 23.13 37.42 -10.29
CA MET A 1 24.30 36.60 -10.62
C MET A 1 23.96 35.14 -10.34
N ALA A 2 24.60 34.19 -11.02
CA ALA A 2 24.24 32.78 -10.94
C ALA A 2 24.85 32.06 -9.72
N SER A 3 24.12 31.09 -9.18
CA SER A 3 24.60 30.18 -8.14
C SER A 3 25.43 29.03 -8.75
N PRO A 4 26.50 28.56 -8.09
CA PRO A 4 27.25 27.39 -8.56
C PRO A 4 26.57 26.09 -8.10
N GLU A 5 26.34 25.17 -9.04
CA GLU A 5 25.92 23.80 -8.72
C GLU A 5 27.15 22.91 -8.45
N THR A 6 27.23 22.31 -7.25
CA THR A 6 28.31 21.36 -6.91
C THR A 6 27.81 19.92 -6.99
N SER A 7 28.12 19.23 -8.09
CA SER A 7 27.77 17.83 -8.28
C SER A 7 28.58 16.89 -7.39
N VAL A 8 27.92 16.15 -6.48
CA VAL A 8 28.57 15.12 -5.66
C VAL A 8 28.56 13.77 -6.40
N VAL A 9 29.75 13.21 -6.61
CA VAL A 9 29.94 11.90 -7.27
C VAL A 9 29.87 10.78 -6.23
N LEU A 10 29.00 9.79 -6.46
CA LEU A 10 28.95 8.55 -5.66
C LEU A 10 29.79 7.43 -6.30
N PRO A 11 30.45 6.57 -5.50
CA PRO A 11 31.32 5.52 -6.02
C PRO A 11 30.54 4.36 -6.65
N LYS A 12 31.08 3.78 -7.73
CA LYS A 12 30.52 2.61 -8.41
C LYS A 12 30.80 1.33 -7.61
N VAL A 13 29.76 0.54 -7.35
CA VAL A 13 29.87 -0.87 -6.93
C VAL A 13 29.46 -1.76 -8.12
N ALA A 14 30.18 -2.86 -8.34
CA ALA A 14 30.13 -3.62 -9.59
C ALA A 14 28.83 -4.44 -9.76
N THR A 15 28.19 -4.30 -10.92
CA THR A 15 27.12 -5.18 -11.39
C THR A 15 27.70 -6.41 -12.09
N SER A 16 27.60 -7.59 -11.49
CA SER A 16 27.92 -8.86 -12.15
C SER A 16 26.81 -9.25 -13.13
N SER A 17 27.04 -8.99 -14.42
CA SER A 17 26.06 -9.23 -15.49
C SER A 17 25.97 -10.70 -15.89
N VAL A 18 25.14 -11.48 -15.19
CA VAL A 18 24.62 -12.75 -15.73
C VAL A 18 23.53 -12.41 -16.75
N GLN A 19 23.79 -12.67 -18.04
CA GLN A 19 22.80 -12.47 -19.09
C GLN A 19 21.67 -13.51 -18.97
N TRP A 20 20.55 -13.10 -18.38
CA TRP A 20 19.28 -13.81 -18.53
C TRP A 20 18.45 -13.09 -19.59
N SER A 21 18.47 -13.62 -20.82
CA SER A 21 17.65 -13.07 -21.91
C SER A 21 16.18 -13.24 -21.58
N PRO A 22 15.37 -12.16 -21.52
CA PRO A 22 13.93 -12.30 -21.28
C PRO A 22 13.29 -12.92 -22.52
N ALA A 23 13.03 -14.23 -22.46
CA ALA A 23 12.13 -14.89 -23.39
C ALA A 23 10.79 -14.15 -23.35
N LYS A 24 10.43 -13.48 -24.45
CA LYS A 24 9.27 -12.60 -24.53
C LYS A 24 7.99 -13.40 -24.22
N LEU A 25 7.50 -13.28 -22.99
CA LEU A 25 6.19 -13.80 -22.62
C LEU A 25 5.15 -13.07 -23.46
N ALA A 26 4.49 -13.84 -24.33
CA ALA A 26 3.43 -13.37 -25.21
C ALA A 26 2.31 -12.72 -24.39
N SER A 27 1.74 -11.61 -24.87
CA SER A 27 0.61 -10.97 -24.19
C SER A 27 -0.58 -11.94 -24.16
N ARG A 28 -1.42 -11.82 -23.14
CA ARG A 28 -2.59 -12.70 -22.93
C ARG A 28 -3.53 -12.73 -24.16
N GLU A 29 -3.55 -11.66 -24.94
CA GLU A 29 -4.29 -11.52 -26.20
C GLU A 29 -3.62 -12.30 -27.35
N THR A 30 -2.29 -12.23 -27.49
CA THR A 30 -1.56 -13.00 -28.52
C THR A 30 -1.64 -14.51 -28.29
N THR A 31 -1.70 -14.97 -27.03
CA THR A 31 -1.98 -16.38 -26.72
C THR A 31 -3.40 -16.77 -27.12
N LEU A 32 -4.39 -15.91 -26.84
CA LEU A 32 -5.79 -16.12 -27.23
C LEU A 32 -5.96 -16.21 -28.75
N PHE A 33 -5.33 -15.29 -29.49
CA PHE A 33 -5.37 -15.25 -30.96
C PHE A 33 -4.78 -16.51 -31.60
N ARG A 34 -3.68 -17.04 -31.05
CA ARG A 34 -3.09 -18.30 -31.52
C ARG A 34 -4.05 -19.47 -31.34
N SER A 35 -4.66 -19.61 -30.17
CA SER A 35 -5.64 -20.68 -29.93
C SER A 35 -6.89 -20.56 -30.80
N ILE A 36 -7.35 -19.35 -31.13
CA ILE A 36 -8.45 -19.15 -32.09
C ILE A 36 -8.04 -19.62 -33.49
N GLN A 37 -6.83 -19.28 -33.96
CA GLN A 37 -6.30 -19.75 -35.25
C GLN A 37 -6.12 -21.27 -35.30
N GLU A 38 -5.68 -21.90 -34.21
CA GLU A 38 -5.59 -23.37 -34.09
C GLU A 38 -6.96 -24.05 -34.16
N ILE A 39 -8.00 -23.45 -33.57
CA ILE A 39 -9.39 -23.95 -33.62
C ILE A 39 -9.95 -23.88 -35.05
N ASP A 40 -9.78 -22.76 -35.76
CA ASP A 40 -10.28 -22.66 -37.15
C ASP A 40 -9.45 -23.50 -38.15
N ALA A 41 -8.15 -23.73 -37.88
CA ALA A 41 -7.35 -24.70 -38.62
C ALA A 41 -7.87 -26.14 -38.45
N GLN A 42 -8.25 -26.54 -37.22
CA GLN A 42 -8.89 -27.84 -36.99
C GLN A 42 -10.29 -27.91 -37.64
N ARG A 43 -11.07 -26.83 -37.57
CA ARG A 43 -12.41 -26.74 -38.17
C ARG A 43 -12.39 -26.89 -39.69
N THR A 44 -11.44 -26.23 -40.37
CA THR A 44 -11.27 -26.36 -41.83
C THR A 44 -10.74 -27.73 -42.23
N LEU A 45 -9.88 -28.37 -41.44
CA LEU A 45 -9.48 -29.78 -41.63
C LEU A 45 -10.68 -30.74 -41.57
N LEU A 46 -11.56 -30.58 -40.57
CA LEU A 46 -12.75 -31.42 -40.42
C LEU A 46 -13.77 -31.21 -41.55
N LEU A 47 -14.00 -29.95 -41.98
CA LEU A 47 -14.87 -29.64 -43.12
C LEU A 47 -14.34 -30.24 -44.43
N ASN A 48 -13.02 -30.19 -44.67
CA ASN A 48 -12.40 -30.85 -45.83
C ASN A 48 -12.50 -32.39 -45.76
N LYS A 49 -12.46 -32.98 -44.56
CA LYS A 49 -12.67 -34.42 -44.34
C LYS A 49 -14.11 -34.86 -44.62
N ALA A 50 -15.09 -33.99 -44.34
CA ALA A 50 -16.49 -34.20 -44.72
C ALA A 50 -16.70 -34.07 -46.24
N ARG A 51 -16.17 -33.00 -46.86
CA ARG A 51 -16.35 -32.72 -48.31
C ARG A 51 -15.85 -33.83 -49.22
N ARG A 52 -14.77 -34.54 -48.82
CA ARG A 52 -14.23 -35.72 -49.53
C ARG A 52 -15.12 -36.97 -49.49
N ARG A 53 -16.12 -37.06 -48.60
CA ARG A 53 -17.07 -38.19 -48.56
C ARG A 53 -18.25 -38.04 -49.53
N CYS A 54 -18.39 -36.91 -50.22
CA CYS A 54 -19.56 -36.59 -51.04
C CYS A 54 -19.29 -36.50 -52.56
N GLN A 55 -18.17 -37.06 -53.05
CA GLN A 55 -17.76 -36.95 -54.47
C GLN A 55 -17.63 -38.30 -55.20
N SER A 56 -18.52 -39.24 -54.88
CA SER A 56 -18.80 -40.49 -55.60
C SER A 56 -20.25 -40.89 -55.27
N THR A 57 -21.23 -40.84 -56.17
CA THR A 57 -21.37 -41.50 -57.49
C THR A 57 -22.40 -40.73 -58.37
N PRO A 58 -22.32 -40.72 -59.72
CA PRO A 58 -23.15 -39.84 -60.58
C PRO A 58 -24.45 -40.48 -61.13
N ALA A 59 -25.32 -39.65 -61.75
CA ALA A 59 -26.51 -40.04 -62.53
C ALA A 59 -26.67 -39.20 -63.82
N LEU A 60 -27.25 -39.77 -64.89
CA LEU A 60 -27.33 -39.19 -66.26
C LEU A 60 -28.63 -39.58 -67.02
N GLN A 61 -28.92 -38.96 -68.18
CA GLN A 61 -30.09 -39.15 -69.08
C GLN A 61 -29.72 -38.76 -70.56
N ARG A 62 -30.52 -38.79 -71.67
CA ARG A 62 -31.96 -39.07 -71.99
C ARG A 62 -32.21 -39.19 -73.53
N SER A 63 -33.39 -39.69 -73.95
CA SER A 63 -34.16 -39.33 -75.20
C SER A 63 -33.78 -40.01 -76.59
N PRO A 64 -34.53 -39.89 -77.74
CA PRO A 64 -35.51 -40.93 -78.24
C PRO A 64 -35.79 -41.12 -79.82
N LEU A 65 -36.78 -41.98 -80.24
CA LEU A 65 -37.68 -42.02 -81.49
C LEU A 65 -37.50 -42.98 -82.77
N ALA A 66 -38.63 -43.34 -83.49
CA ALA A 66 -38.87 -43.80 -84.95
C ALA A 66 -39.18 -45.32 -85.44
N SER A 67 -39.60 -45.63 -86.73
CA SER A 67 -40.28 -46.94 -87.23
C SER A 67 -40.24 -47.50 -88.79
N PRO A 68 -41.26 -48.09 -89.58
CA PRO A 68 -41.15 -49.36 -90.46
C PRO A 68 -41.87 -49.59 -91.92
N THR A 69 -41.88 -50.82 -92.58
CA THR A 69 -42.86 -51.53 -93.58
C THR A 69 -42.52 -52.10 -95.09
N LYS A 70 -43.13 -53.25 -95.61
CA LYS A 70 -43.58 -53.79 -97.04
C LYS A 70 -42.83 -54.85 -98.08
N LYS A 71 -43.42 -55.32 -99.29
CA LYS A 71 -43.12 -56.47 -100.37
C LYS A 71 -43.84 -56.35 -101.85
N PRO A 72 -43.96 -57.18 -103.02
CA PRO A 72 -43.57 -58.53 -103.75
C PRO A 72 -43.06 -58.46 -105.33
N PRO A 73 -43.29 -59.21 -106.54
CA PRO A 73 -43.98 -60.46 -107.21
C PRO A 73 -43.28 -61.35 -108.45
N ARG A 74 -43.93 -61.97 -109.56
CA ARG A 74 -43.39 -62.98 -110.67
C ARG A 74 -44.16 -63.25 -112.11
N ILE A 75 -43.66 -63.99 -113.22
CA ILE A 75 -44.19 -64.20 -114.71
C ILE A 75 -43.92 -65.63 -115.53
N VAL A 76 -44.21 -65.88 -116.89
CA VAL A 76 -44.57 -67.15 -117.81
C VAL A 76 -44.29 -67.07 -119.44
N GLU A 77 -44.38 -67.90 -120.60
CA GLU A 77 -44.50 -69.35 -121.26
C GLU A 77 -44.27 -69.54 -122.91
N ASP A 78 -44.53 -70.70 -123.69
CA ASP A 78 -44.43 -70.99 -125.25
C ASP A 78 -44.87 -72.41 -125.97
N HIS A 79 -44.97 -72.66 -127.36
CA HIS A 79 -45.60 -73.87 -128.16
C HIS A 79 -45.06 -74.56 -129.57
N ILE A 80 -45.44 -75.83 -130.05
CA ILE A 80 -45.22 -76.72 -131.33
C ILE A 80 -45.90 -78.20 -131.43
N LEU A 81 -45.26 -79.36 -131.89
CA LEU A 81 -45.72 -80.79 -132.24
C LEU A 81 -44.76 -82.06 -131.94
N CYS A 82 -45.23 -83.35 -131.78
CA CYS A 82 -44.49 -84.64 -131.39
C CYS A 82 -44.88 -86.06 -132.02
N SER A 83 -44.03 -87.11 -131.86
CA SER A 83 -44.12 -88.49 -132.45
C SER A 83 -45.03 -89.54 -131.78
N CYS A 84 -45.65 -89.23 -130.64
CA CYS A 84 -46.71 -90.04 -130.03
C CYS A 84 -48.10 -89.82 -130.66
N GLY A 85 -48.21 -88.86 -131.59
CA GLY A 85 -49.45 -88.43 -132.24
C GLY A 85 -49.96 -87.04 -131.79
N ASN A 86 -49.31 -86.37 -130.83
CA ASN A 86 -49.81 -85.12 -130.24
C ASN A 86 -49.08 -83.85 -130.72
N ASP A 87 -49.79 -82.73 -130.76
CA ASP A 87 -49.24 -81.38 -130.80
C ASP A 87 -48.67 -80.95 -129.41
N VAL A 88 -47.47 -80.37 -129.35
CA VAL A 88 -46.57 -80.30 -128.17
C VAL A 88 -45.51 -79.18 -128.24
N ALA A 89 -45.34 -78.35 -127.22
CA ALA A 89 -44.51 -77.12 -127.30
C ALA A 89 -43.06 -77.21 -127.89
N LEU A 90 -42.54 -76.24 -128.67
CA LEU A 90 -41.14 -76.28 -129.24
C LEU A 90 -40.08 -76.34 -128.16
N ARG A 91 -40.30 -75.59 -127.08
CA ARG A 91 -39.49 -75.65 -125.85
C ARG A 91 -39.78 -76.91 -125.01
N GLN A 92 -40.95 -77.53 -125.17
CA GLN A 92 -41.42 -78.68 -124.39
C GLN A 92 -41.43 -80.01 -125.17
N LEU A 93 -40.93 -80.10 -126.41
CA LEU A 93 -40.93 -81.36 -127.15
C LEU A 93 -40.11 -82.43 -126.40
N LYS A 94 -38.97 -81.99 -125.84
CA LYS A 94 -38.18 -82.78 -124.88
C LYS A 94 -38.89 -83.01 -123.55
N HIS A 95 -39.69 -82.05 -123.06
CA HIS A 95 -40.44 -82.21 -121.81
C HIS A 95 -41.53 -83.28 -121.97
N HIS A 96 -42.37 -83.17 -123.00
CA HIS A 96 -43.40 -84.14 -123.33
C HIS A 96 -42.84 -85.54 -123.55
N GLN A 97 -41.78 -85.69 -124.35
CA GLN A 97 -41.12 -87.00 -124.54
C GLN A 97 -40.62 -87.60 -123.21
N ALA A 98 -40.23 -86.77 -122.24
CA ALA A 98 -39.77 -87.20 -120.92
C ALA A 98 -40.87 -87.29 -119.84
N VAL A 99 -42.02 -86.63 -119.98
CA VAL A 99 -42.98 -86.36 -118.87
C VAL A 99 -44.43 -86.67 -119.23
N GLU A 100 -44.85 -86.57 -120.49
CA GLU A 100 -46.27 -86.66 -120.88
C GLU A 100 -46.55 -87.85 -121.80
N CYS A 101 -45.62 -88.17 -122.71
CA CYS A 101 -45.73 -89.24 -123.70
C CYS A 101 -46.14 -90.57 -123.05
N SER A 102 -47.21 -91.19 -123.55
CA SER A 102 -47.77 -92.48 -123.07
C SER A 102 -46.86 -93.69 -123.31
N HIS A 103 -45.88 -93.54 -124.21
CA HIS A 103 -44.87 -94.56 -124.54
C HIS A 103 -43.53 -94.35 -123.83
N ARG A 104 -43.37 -93.32 -123.00
CA ARG A 104 -42.17 -93.15 -122.16
C ARG A 104 -42.08 -94.29 -121.14
N LEU A 105 -40.87 -94.74 -120.84
CA LEU A 105 -40.60 -95.62 -119.72
C LEU A 105 -40.55 -94.80 -118.42
N ILE A 106 -41.26 -95.25 -117.39
CA ILE A 106 -41.20 -94.69 -116.03
C ILE A 106 -41.01 -95.82 -115.01
N ALA A 107 -40.27 -95.51 -113.94
CA ALA A 107 -40.22 -96.36 -112.75
C ALA A 107 -41.56 -96.34 -112.00
N CYS A 108 -41.85 -97.41 -111.27
CA CYS A 108 -42.98 -97.49 -110.36
C CYS A 108 -42.91 -96.35 -109.30
N PRO A 109 -44.01 -95.61 -109.04
CA PRO A 109 -44.01 -94.48 -108.10
C PRO A 109 -43.96 -94.92 -106.63
N HIS A 110 -44.12 -96.21 -106.33
CA HIS A 110 -44.04 -96.75 -104.99
C HIS A 110 -42.59 -97.07 -104.61
N HIS A 111 -41.96 -96.15 -103.88
CA HIS A 111 -40.60 -96.30 -103.34
C HIS A 111 -40.38 -97.69 -102.71
N GLY A 112 -39.38 -98.43 -103.20
CA GLY A 112 -39.15 -99.84 -102.88
C GLY A 112 -39.57 -100.82 -104.00
N CYS A 113 -39.96 -100.33 -105.18
CA CYS A 113 -40.20 -101.14 -106.37
C CYS A 113 -39.46 -100.57 -107.59
N ASP A 114 -38.43 -101.27 -108.06
CA ASP A 114 -37.49 -100.76 -109.08
C ASP A 114 -37.94 -101.04 -110.53
N ALA A 115 -39.18 -101.52 -110.73
CA ALA A 115 -39.70 -101.88 -112.04
C ALA A 115 -39.91 -100.64 -112.92
N CYS A 116 -39.29 -100.62 -114.12
CA CYS A 116 -39.51 -99.62 -115.15
C CYS A 116 -40.44 -100.17 -116.24
N VAL A 117 -41.56 -99.49 -116.48
CA VAL A 117 -42.61 -99.90 -117.44
C VAL A 117 -43.02 -98.74 -118.33
N PRO A 118 -43.58 -98.97 -119.53
CA PRO A 118 -44.24 -97.93 -120.32
C PRO A 118 -45.36 -97.27 -119.50
N ALA A 119 -45.52 -95.95 -119.59
CA ALA A 119 -46.43 -95.22 -118.70
C ALA A 119 -47.90 -95.71 -118.72
N HIS A 120 -48.38 -96.18 -119.87
CA HIS A 120 -49.72 -96.76 -120.00
C HIS A 120 -49.89 -98.13 -119.30
N ALA A 121 -48.81 -98.86 -119.02
CA ALA A 121 -48.84 -100.19 -118.39
C ALA A 121 -48.75 -100.14 -116.85
N LEU A 122 -48.47 -98.97 -116.27
CA LEU A 122 -48.28 -98.81 -114.82
C LEU A 122 -49.49 -99.26 -113.96
N PRO A 123 -50.76 -98.97 -114.29
CA PRO A 123 -51.89 -99.40 -113.45
C PRO A 123 -52.04 -100.93 -113.37
N ALA A 124 -51.65 -101.64 -114.43
CA ALA A 124 -51.61 -103.10 -114.44
C ALA A 124 -50.48 -103.64 -113.53
N HIS A 125 -49.34 -102.95 -113.46
CA HIS A 125 -48.26 -103.31 -112.53
C HIS A 125 -48.66 -103.06 -111.06
N GLU A 126 -49.19 -101.88 -110.74
CA GLU A 126 -49.59 -101.51 -109.37
C GLU A 126 -50.62 -102.50 -108.78
N THR A 127 -51.58 -102.95 -109.60
CA THR A 127 -52.63 -103.88 -109.16
C THR A 127 -52.23 -105.35 -109.13
N SER A 128 -51.32 -105.80 -110.00
CA SER A 128 -50.95 -107.22 -110.12
C SER A 128 -49.66 -107.64 -109.41
N THR A 129 -48.66 -106.75 -109.36
CA THR A 129 -47.26 -107.14 -109.08
C THR A 129 -46.53 -106.21 -108.10
N CYS A 130 -47.03 -104.99 -107.83
CA CYS A 130 -46.42 -104.11 -106.82
C CYS A 130 -46.75 -104.56 -105.38
N LEU A 131 -45.83 -105.30 -104.75
CA LEU A 131 -45.98 -105.76 -103.35
C LEU A 131 -46.14 -104.60 -102.35
N VAL A 132 -45.46 -103.47 -102.59
CA VAL A 132 -45.48 -102.29 -101.69
C VAL A 132 -46.90 -101.72 -101.60
N TYR A 133 -47.55 -101.48 -102.74
CA TYR A 133 -48.91 -100.93 -102.81
C TYR A 133 -49.92 -101.75 -102.01
N ARG A 134 -49.86 -103.08 -102.14
CA ARG A 134 -50.76 -104.01 -101.44
C ARG A 134 -50.63 -103.94 -99.92
N HIS A 135 -49.40 -103.80 -99.40
CA HIS A 135 -49.17 -103.67 -97.95
C HIS A 135 -49.65 -102.32 -97.41
N THR A 136 -49.39 -101.22 -98.12
CA THR A 136 -49.85 -99.87 -97.73
C THR A 136 -51.38 -99.81 -97.58
N ARG A 137 -52.12 -100.53 -98.42
CA ARG A 137 -53.59 -100.61 -98.36
C ARG A 137 -54.11 -101.17 -97.04
N GLN A 138 -53.55 -102.28 -96.54
CA GLN A 138 -54.00 -102.94 -95.32
C GLN A 138 -53.84 -102.08 -94.06
N LEU A 139 -52.81 -101.21 -94.02
CA LEU A 139 -52.56 -100.31 -92.90
C LEU A 139 -53.60 -99.16 -92.82
N LEU A 140 -54.10 -98.68 -93.95
CA LEU A 140 -55.12 -97.63 -94.00
C LEU A 140 -56.46 -98.11 -93.45
N ASP A 141 -56.88 -99.31 -93.85
CA ASP A 141 -58.15 -99.89 -93.42
C ASP A 141 -58.17 -100.13 -91.88
N ALA A 142 -57.03 -100.54 -91.31
CA ALA A 142 -56.88 -100.71 -89.85
C ALA A 142 -56.87 -99.39 -89.06
N HIS A 143 -56.36 -98.29 -89.62
CA HIS A 143 -56.39 -96.97 -88.99
C HIS A 143 -57.83 -96.43 -88.89
N HIS A 144 -58.67 -96.70 -89.90
CA HIS A 144 -60.00 -96.11 -90.01
C HIS A 144 -60.93 -96.47 -88.85
N ILE A 145 -60.82 -97.69 -88.30
CA ILE A 145 -61.63 -98.20 -87.18
C ILE A 145 -61.34 -97.45 -85.87
N LYS A 146 -60.09 -97.07 -85.62
CA LYS A 146 -59.70 -96.33 -84.39
C LYS A 146 -60.04 -94.84 -84.45
N ALA A 147 -60.41 -94.32 -85.62
CA ALA A 147 -60.70 -92.91 -85.82
C ALA A 147 -62.20 -92.56 -85.69
N THR A 148 -63.11 -93.53 -85.88
CA THR A 148 -64.56 -93.30 -86.01
C THR A 148 -65.40 -93.65 -84.77
N LEU A 149 -64.81 -94.20 -83.71
CA LEU A 149 -65.52 -94.61 -82.49
C LEU A 149 -65.32 -93.62 -81.32
N SER A 150 -66.42 -93.02 -80.88
CA SER A 150 -66.55 -92.19 -79.67
C SER A 150 -67.22 -92.96 -78.53
N VAL A 151 -66.91 -92.59 -77.28
CA VAL A 151 -67.44 -93.20 -76.04
C VAL A 151 -67.65 -92.12 -74.99
N CYS A 152 -68.73 -92.22 -74.20
CA CYS A 152 -69.07 -91.24 -73.17
C CYS A 152 -68.22 -91.38 -71.88
N CYS A 153 -67.84 -90.24 -71.29
CA CYS A 153 -67.06 -90.17 -70.07
C CYS A 153 -67.95 -90.26 -68.81
N LEU A 154 -67.92 -91.40 -68.13
CA LEU A 154 -68.74 -91.74 -66.95
C LEU A 154 -68.63 -90.80 -65.72
N ALA A 155 -67.76 -89.79 -65.74
CA ALA A 155 -67.56 -88.85 -64.62
C ALA A 155 -68.04 -87.41 -64.93
N CYS A 156 -68.41 -87.11 -66.17
CA CYS A 156 -68.88 -85.79 -66.61
C CYS A 156 -69.94 -85.84 -67.73
N GLU A 157 -70.26 -87.04 -68.24
CA GLU A 157 -71.27 -87.33 -69.26
C GLU A 157 -71.03 -86.64 -70.63
N VAL A 158 -69.78 -86.25 -70.89
CA VAL A 158 -69.31 -85.73 -72.18
C VAL A 158 -68.82 -86.87 -73.07
N GLU A 159 -69.22 -86.88 -74.35
CA GLU A 159 -68.69 -87.80 -75.35
C GLU A 159 -67.26 -87.44 -75.79
N VAL A 160 -66.38 -88.43 -75.82
CA VAL A 160 -64.96 -88.26 -76.18
C VAL A 160 -64.55 -89.34 -77.18
N PRO A 161 -63.79 -89.04 -78.25
CA PRO A 161 -63.21 -90.07 -79.12
C PRO A 161 -62.37 -91.07 -78.30
N LEU A 162 -62.46 -92.37 -78.58
CA LEU A 162 -61.85 -93.42 -77.74
C LEU A 162 -60.36 -93.17 -77.44
N ARG A 163 -59.62 -92.58 -78.39
CA ARG A 163 -58.18 -92.25 -78.25
C ARG A 163 -57.87 -91.12 -77.25
N LEU A 164 -58.85 -90.32 -76.83
CA LEU A 164 -58.67 -89.11 -76.00
C LEU A 164 -59.26 -89.21 -74.58
N LEU A 165 -60.09 -90.21 -74.31
CA LEU A 165 -60.85 -90.36 -73.05
C LEU A 165 -59.96 -90.30 -71.79
N ALA A 166 -58.75 -90.85 -71.84
CA ALA A 166 -57.81 -90.86 -70.72
C ALA A 166 -57.13 -89.50 -70.43
N ALA A 167 -57.02 -88.61 -71.42
CA ALA A 167 -56.49 -87.26 -71.21
C ALA A 167 -57.55 -86.36 -70.57
N HIS A 168 -58.81 -86.49 -71.03
CA HIS A 168 -59.93 -85.70 -70.56
C HIS A 168 -60.17 -85.86 -69.04
N THR A 169 -60.22 -87.10 -68.56
CA THR A 169 -60.50 -87.41 -67.14
C THR A 169 -59.45 -86.85 -66.18
N ALA A 170 -58.18 -86.83 -66.59
CA ALA A 170 -57.07 -86.38 -65.75
C ALA A 170 -56.94 -84.85 -65.66
N LEU A 171 -57.13 -84.13 -66.78
CA LEU A 171 -56.75 -82.72 -66.89
C LEU A 171 -57.92 -81.76 -67.10
N GLU A 172 -58.93 -82.17 -67.88
CA GLU A 172 -59.96 -81.26 -68.40
C GLU A 172 -61.27 -81.36 -67.63
N CYS A 173 -61.62 -82.56 -67.15
CA CYS A 173 -62.85 -82.83 -66.43
C CYS A 173 -63.07 -81.83 -65.27
N ALA A 174 -64.20 -81.12 -65.30
CA ALA A 174 -64.55 -80.09 -64.31
C ALA A 174 -64.85 -80.67 -62.91
N MET A 175 -65.16 -81.97 -62.85
CA MET A 175 -65.41 -82.72 -61.61
C MET A 175 -64.14 -83.32 -60.98
N ARG A 176 -62.96 -83.10 -61.58
CA ARG A 176 -61.69 -83.57 -61.01
C ARG A 176 -61.41 -82.93 -59.65
N ARG A 177 -60.73 -83.68 -58.78
CA ARG A 177 -60.35 -83.28 -57.42
C ARG A 177 -58.95 -82.67 -57.41
N VAL A 178 -58.79 -81.55 -56.70
CA VAL A 178 -57.55 -80.77 -56.61
C VAL A 178 -57.33 -80.23 -55.18
N PRO A 179 -56.07 -80.04 -54.74
CA PRO A 179 -55.78 -79.29 -53.52
C PRO A 179 -55.92 -77.78 -53.72
N CYS A 180 -56.12 -77.03 -52.64
CA CYS A 180 -56.08 -75.58 -52.66
C CYS A 180 -54.67 -75.06 -53.00
N PRO A 181 -54.50 -74.15 -53.98
CA PRO A 181 -53.19 -73.55 -54.30
C PRO A 181 -52.51 -72.82 -53.13
N HIS A 182 -53.25 -72.42 -52.10
CA HIS A 182 -52.71 -71.81 -50.88
C HIS A 182 -52.42 -72.81 -49.75
N ALA A 183 -52.48 -74.13 -50.00
CA ALA A 183 -52.23 -75.14 -48.98
C ALA A 183 -50.81 -75.05 -48.39
N SER A 184 -49.80 -74.81 -49.23
CA SER A 184 -48.41 -74.55 -48.84
C SER A 184 -48.20 -73.27 -48.02
N LEU A 185 -49.22 -72.41 -47.92
CA LEU A 185 -49.23 -71.18 -47.12
C LEU A 185 -50.13 -71.29 -45.87
N GLY A 186 -50.57 -72.49 -45.50
CA GLY A 186 -51.33 -72.76 -44.26
C GLY A 186 -52.84 -72.96 -44.44
N CYS A 187 -53.33 -73.26 -45.65
CA CYS A 187 -54.73 -73.61 -45.89
C CYS A 187 -54.95 -75.14 -45.85
N ALA A 188 -55.94 -75.64 -45.11
CA ALA A 188 -56.09 -77.08 -44.88
C ALA A 188 -56.72 -77.88 -46.04
N GLU A 189 -57.54 -77.24 -46.88
CA GLU A 189 -58.29 -77.89 -47.97
C GLU A 189 -57.39 -78.51 -49.06
N THR A 190 -57.32 -79.84 -49.09
CA THR A 190 -56.48 -80.62 -50.01
C THR A 190 -57.27 -81.43 -51.04
N ASN A 191 -58.60 -81.45 -50.99
CA ASN A 191 -59.42 -82.35 -51.82
C ASN A 191 -60.75 -81.71 -52.30
N LEU A 192 -60.64 -80.55 -52.95
CA LEU A 192 -61.76 -79.77 -53.51
C LEU A 192 -62.11 -80.23 -54.93
N VAL A 193 -63.38 -80.18 -55.32
CA VAL A 193 -63.79 -80.29 -56.73
C VAL A 193 -63.41 -78.99 -57.44
N TYR A 194 -62.70 -79.09 -58.58
CA TYR A 194 -62.09 -77.93 -59.25
C TYR A 194 -63.05 -76.75 -59.46
N ARG A 195 -64.29 -77.01 -59.89
CA ARG A 195 -65.30 -75.95 -60.14
C ARG A 195 -65.70 -75.13 -58.90
N HIS A 196 -65.40 -75.58 -57.68
CA HIS A 196 -65.78 -74.89 -56.43
C HIS A 196 -64.60 -74.12 -55.77
N LEU A 197 -63.43 -74.08 -56.41
CA LEU A 197 -62.21 -73.50 -55.85
C LEU A 197 -62.29 -71.97 -55.62
N GLU A 198 -62.94 -71.22 -56.50
CA GLU A 198 -63.09 -69.76 -56.35
C GLU A 198 -63.95 -69.38 -55.14
N ASN A 199 -65.04 -70.12 -54.91
CA ASN A 199 -65.90 -69.93 -53.76
C ASN A 199 -65.15 -70.19 -52.43
N HIS A 200 -64.24 -71.17 -52.41
CA HIS A 200 -63.35 -71.40 -51.27
C HIS A 200 -62.45 -70.19 -50.98
N PHE A 201 -61.84 -69.58 -52.01
CA PHE A 201 -61.02 -68.37 -51.84
C PHE A 201 -61.82 -67.18 -51.27
N ALA A 202 -63.05 -66.97 -51.73
CA ALA A 202 -63.90 -65.88 -51.24
C ALA A 202 -64.39 -66.11 -49.79
N THR A 203 -64.81 -67.34 -49.45
CA THR A 203 -65.54 -67.61 -48.20
C THR A 203 -64.68 -68.13 -47.05
N THR A 204 -63.74 -69.04 -47.32
CA THR A 204 -63.15 -69.93 -46.29
C THR A 204 -61.61 -69.92 -46.25
N CYS A 205 -60.93 -69.51 -47.31
CA CYS A 205 -59.46 -69.47 -47.33
C CYS A 205 -58.89 -68.39 -46.36
N CYS A 206 -58.26 -68.84 -45.28
CA CYS A 206 -57.65 -67.99 -44.25
C CYS A 206 -56.55 -67.05 -44.82
N VAL A 207 -55.69 -67.59 -45.68
CA VAL A 207 -54.56 -66.87 -46.30
C VAL A 207 -55.03 -65.68 -47.15
N ALA A 208 -56.14 -65.86 -47.89
CA ALA A 208 -56.72 -64.81 -48.72
C ALA A 208 -57.24 -63.63 -47.87
N LYS A 209 -58.00 -63.92 -46.80
CA LYS A 209 -58.53 -62.91 -45.88
C LYS A 209 -57.42 -62.12 -45.17
N HIS A 210 -56.36 -62.78 -44.71
CA HIS A 210 -55.25 -62.09 -44.04
C HIS A 210 -54.50 -61.11 -44.97
N ARG A 211 -54.26 -61.50 -46.24
CA ARG A 211 -53.62 -60.61 -47.24
C ARG A 211 -54.45 -59.37 -47.55
N ALA A 212 -55.78 -59.46 -47.57
CA ALA A 212 -56.65 -58.32 -47.76
C ALA A 212 -56.55 -57.30 -46.59
N ALA A 213 -56.52 -57.77 -45.34
CA ALA A 213 -56.40 -56.90 -44.17
C ALA A 213 -55.07 -56.12 -44.12
N MET A 214 -53.96 -56.76 -44.52
CA MET A 214 -52.63 -56.13 -44.57
C MET A 214 -52.55 -54.98 -45.60
N LEU A 215 -53.26 -55.10 -46.73
CA LEU A 215 -53.35 -54.03 -47.73
C LEU A 215 -54.09 -52.80 -47.19
N GLU A 216 -55.18 -52.99 -46.44
CA GLU A 216 -55.97 -51.89 -45.91
C GLU A 216 -55.22 -51.08 -44.84
N ALA A 217 -54.53 -51.77 -43.92
CA ALA A 217 -53.74 -51.15 -42.87
C ALA A 217 -52.62 -50.23 -43.41
N SER A 218 -52.06 -50.54 -44.58
CA SER A 218 -50.94 -49.80 -45.19
C SER A 218 -51.24 -48.33 -45.50
N LYS A 219 -52.53 -47.95 -45.63
CA LYS A 219 -52.96 -46.63 -46.10
C LYS A 219 -52.71 -45.50 -45.09
N THR A 220 -52.64 -45.79 -43.79
CA THR A 220 -52.62 -44.78 -42.69
C THR A 220 -51.25 -44.55 -42.03
N VAL A 221 -50.17 -44.96 -42.71
CA VAL A 221 -48.80 -45.00 -42.14
C VAL A 221 -48.03 -43.67 -42.33
N ASN A 222 -48.42 -42.85 -43.31
CA ASN A 222 -47.71 -41.61 -43.67
C ASN A 222 -48.36 -40.33 -43.14
N ASP A 223 -49.50 -40.44 -42.44
CA ASP A 223 -50.25 -39.30 -41.90
C ASP A 223 -49.42 -38.48 -40.89
N VAL A 224 -49.65 -37.17 -40.87
CA VAL A 224 -48.99 -36.24 -39.94
C VAL A 224 -49.89 -36.03 -38.72
N VAL A 225 -49.33 -36.27 -37.54
CA VAL A 225 -50.01 -36.21 -36.24
C VAL A 225 -49.17 -35.31 -35.32
N HIS A 226 -49.81 -34.54 -34.45
CA HIS A 226 -49.07 -33.68 -33.51
C HIS A 226 -48.51 -34.51 -32.35
N CYS A 227 -47.32 -34.17 -31.86
CA CYS A 227 -46.66 -34.84 -30.76
C CYS A 227 -47.30 -34.45 -29.43
N ASP A 228 -47.84 -35.43 -28.68
CA ASP A 228 -48.59 -35.20 -27.43
C ASP A 228 -47.79 -34.50 -26.29
N TRP A 229 -46.47 -34.29 -26.47
CA TRP A 229 -45.58 -33.71 -25.46
C TRP A 229 -45.10 -32.28 -25.78
N CYS A 230 -44.89 -31.94 -27.05
CA CYS A 230 -44.41 -30.62 -27.49
C CYS A 230 -45.32 -29.95 -28.53
N ASN A 231 -46.36 -30.66 -28.98
CA ASN A 231 -47.32 -30.27 -30.02
C ASN A 231 -46.73 -30.02 -31.42
N GLU A 232 -45.49 -30.41 -31.70
CA GLU A 232 -44.90 -30.34 -33.05
C GLU A 232 -45.52 -31.37 -34.01
N PRO A 233 -45.72 -31.06 -35.31
CA PRO A 233 -46.30 -31.98 -36.28
C PRO A 233 -45.27 -33.02 -36.78
N VAL A 234 -45.54 -34.30 -36.55
CA VAL A 234 -44.64 -35.43 -36.86
C VAL A 234 -45.38 -36.50 -37.66
N LYS A 235 -44.73 -37.14 -38.64
CA LYS A 235 -45.32 -38.30 -39.33
C LYS A 235 -45.50 -39.45 -38.34
N LYS A 236 -46.67 -40.09 -38.31
CA LYS A 236 -47.07 -41.13 -37.34
C LYS A 236 -45.98 -42.20 -37.11
N ARG A 237 -45.34 -42.66 -38.18
CA ARG A 237 -44.23 -43.64 -38.18
C ARG A 237 -42.90 -43.18 -37.55
N HIS A 238 -42.74 -41.88 -37.27
CA HIS A 238 -41.56 -41.25 -36.67
C HIS A 238 -41.87 -40.62 -35.30
N MET A 239 -43.07 -40.85 -34.77
CA MET A 239 -43.52 -40.28 -33.48
C MET A 239 -42.70 -40.81 -32.29
N THR A 240 -42.24 -42.06 -32.38
CA THR A 240 -41.27 -42.68 -31.46
C THR A 240 -39.94 -41.94 -31.47
N ASP A 241 -39.32 -41.86 -32.65
CA ASP A 241 -38.01 -41.30 -32.91
C ASP A 241 -37.97 -39.83 -32.42
N HIS A 242 -39.02 -39.07 -32.72
CA HIS A 242 -39.18 -37.72 -32.25
C HIS A 242 -39.28 -37.64 -30.72
N LYS A 243 -40.08 -38.48 -30.05
CA LYS A 243 -40.25 -38.44 -28.59
C LYS A 243 -38.97 -38.80 -27.84
N GLU A 244 -38.19 -39.74 -28.34
CA GLU A 244 -36.97 -40.24 -27.66
C GLU A 244 -35.75 -39.33 -27.87
N ASP A 245 -35.56 -38.81 -29.09
CA ASP A 245 -34.35 -38.07 -29.49
C ASP A 245 -34.55 -36.58 -29.76
N ALA A 246 -35.71 -36.14 -30.28
CA ALA A 246 -35.90 -34.74 -30.70
C ALA A 246 -36.62 -33.87 -29.65
N CYS A 247 -37.70 -34.38 -29.06
CA CYS A 247 -38.67 -33.63 -28.26
C CYS A 247 -38.01 -32.86 -27.11
N LEU A 248 -38.21 -31.53 -27.07
CA LEU A 248 -37.63 -30.66 -26.03
C LEU A 248 -38.23 -30.90 -24.63
N MET A 249 -39.43 -31.47 -24.57
CA MET A 249 -40.13 -31.78 -23.31
C MET A 249 -39.74 -33.14 -22.72
N ARG A 250 -38.86 -33.92 -23.38
CA ARG A 250 -38.37 -35.18 -22.81
C ARG A 250 -37.47 -34.91 -21.60
N GLU A 251 -37.71 -35.64 -20.51
CA GLU A 251 -36.93 -35.50 -19.29
C GLU A 251 -35.61 -36.26 -19.37
N ARG A 252 -34.54 -35.64 -18.87
CA ARG A 252 -33.21 -36.23 -18.71
C ARG A 252 -32.60 -35.72 -17.38
N PRO A 253 -31.64 -36.44 -16.76
CA PRO A 253 -31.01 -35.97 -15.53
C PRO A 253 -30.22 -34.68 -15.78
N CYS A 254 -30.22 -33.77 -14.81
CA CYS A 254 -29.49 -32.50 -14.88
C CYS A 254 -28.00 -32.70 -15.25
N PRO A 255 -27.39 -31.84 -16.09
CA PRO A 255 -25.96 -31.90 -16.40
C PRO A 255 -25.02 -31.87 -15.17
N ASN A 256 -25.48 -31.33 -14.03
CA ASN A 256 -24.75 -31.33 -12.76
C ASN A 256 -25.02 -32.57 -11.88
N TRP A 257 -25.64 -33.63 -12.41
CA TRP A 257 -25.92 -34.87 -11.67
C TRP A 257 -24.66 -35.53 -11.07
N PRO A 258 -23.52 -35.65 -11.77
CA PRO A 258 -22.27 -36.16 -11.19
C PRO A 258 -21.70 -35.29 -10.06
N LEU A 259 -22.19 -34.05 -9.95
CA LEU A 259 -21.76 -33.06 -8.95
C LEU A 259 -22.78 -32.89 -7.80
N GLY A 260 -23.89 -33.65 -7.81
CA GLY A 260 -24.84 -33.75 -6.70
C GLY A 260 -26.28 -33.30 -6.99
N CYS A 261 -26.60 -32.73 -8.15
CA CYS A 261 -27.97 -32.30 -8.48
C CYS A 261 -28.81 -33.49 -8.98
N ARG A 262 -29.72 -34.01 -8.15
CA ARG A 262 -30.52 -35.22 -8.43
C ARG A 262 -31.88 -34.94 -9.10
N GLU A 263 -32.00 -33.84 -9.84
CA GLU A 263 -33.23 -33.47 -10.54
C GLU A 263 -33.25 -33.98 -11.97
N TRP A 264 -34.41 -34.49 -12.39
CA TRP A 264 -34.76 -34.74 -13.78
C TRP A 264 -35.47 -33.50 -14.33
N VAL A 265 -35.10 -33.09 -15.54
CA VAL A 265 -35.52 -31.80 -16.11
C VAL A 265 -35.79 -31.99 -17.61
N PRO A 266 -36.81 -31.33 -18.19
CA PRO A 266 -36.98 -31.28 -19.64
C PRO A 266 -35.74 -30.70 -20.33
N VAL A 267 -35.31 -31.29 -21.44
CA VAL A 267 -34.10 -30.86 -22.17
C VAL A 267 -34.15 -29.38 -22.57
N GLY A 268 -35.33 -28.86 -22.93
CA GLY A 268 -35.53 -27.42 -23.21
C GLY A 268 -35.36 -26.50 -22.00
N ALA A 269 -35.63 -26.99 -20.78
CA ALA A 269 -35.58 -26.23 -19.54
C ALA A 269 -34.22 -26.31 -18.80
N PHE A 270 -33.27 -27.11 -19.29
CA PHE A 270 -31.93 -27.29 -18.69
C PHE A 270 -31.22 -25.98 -18.36
N VAL A 271 -31.26 -24.98 -19.26
CA VAL A 271 -30.56 -23.69 -19.09
C VAL A 271 -31.23 -22.84 -18.01
N GLU A 272 -32.55 -22.94 -17.84
CA GLU A 272 -33.30 -22.24 -16.82
C GLU A 272 -33.05 -22.87 -15.45
N HIS A 273 -33.27 -24.17 -15.30
CA HIS A 273 -32.98 -24.91 -14.06
C HIS A 273 -31.54 -24.67 -13.57
N MET A 274 -30.53 -24.69 -14.45
CA MET A 274 -29.14 -24.42 -14.08
C MET A 274 -28.88 -22.99 -13.57
N ARG A 275 -29.76 -22.03 -13.87
CA ARG A 275 -29.69 -20.63 -13.40
C ARG A 275 -30.51 -20.39 -12.14
N THR A 276 -31.67 -21.03 -11.99
CA THR A 276 -32.69 -20.68 -10.98
C THR A 276 -32.89 -21.70 -9.86
N VAL A 277 -32.69 -23.00 -10.11
CA VAL A 277 -33.06 -24.08 -9.17
C VAL A 277 -31.88 -25.00 -8.79
N CYS A 278 -30.94 -25.24 -9.71
CA CYS A 278 -29.89 -26.25 -9.55
C CYS A 278 -29.01 -26.01 -8.31
N SER A 279 -29.15 -26.86 -7.30
CA SER A 279 -28.45 -26.78 -6.02
C SER A 279 -26.92 -26.66 -6.14
N VAL A 280 -26.32 -27.32 -7.15
CA VAL A 280 -24.87 -27.29 -7.40
C VAL A 280 -24.40 -25.92 -7.91
N THR A 281 -25.13 -25.27 -8.82
CA THR A 281 -24.75 -23.93 -9.29
C THR A 281 -25.09 -22.87 -8.24
N ILE A 282 -26.21 -22.99 -7.52
CA ILE A 282 -26.54 -22.10 -6.39
C ILE A 282 -25.45 -22.17 -5.33
N GLY A 283 -25.07 -23.37 -4.88
CA GLY A 283 -23.99 -23.58 -3.91
C GLY A 283 -22.63 -23.04 -4.37
N ARG A 284 -22.29 -23.16 -5.66
CA ARG A 284 -21.09 -22.53 -6.25
C ARG A 284 -21.17 -21.00 -6.21
N HIS A 285 -22.30 -20.39 -6.53
CA HIS A 285 -22.48 -18.94 -6.46
C HIS A 285 -22.45 -18.43 -5.01
N GLU A 286 -23.00 -19.16 -4.05
CA GLU A 286 -22.83 -18.84 -2.62
C GLU A 286 -21.39 -18.92 -2.16
N LEU A 287 -20.66 -19.97 -2.54
CA LEU A 287 -19.27 -20.15 -2.16
C LEU A 287 -18.39 -19.05 -2.80
N ALA A 288 -18.68 -18.65 -4.03
CA ALA A 288 -18.08 -17.49 -4.68
C ALA A 288 -18.41 -16.16 -3.96
N LYS A 289 -19.67 -15.93 -3.55
CA LYS A 289 -20.04 -14.75 -2.72
C LYS A 289 -19.29 -14.74 -1.38
N ARG A 290 -19.20 -15.90 -0.70
CA ARG A 290 -18.45 -16.04 0.56
C ARG A 290 -16.94 -15.85 0.38
N ALA A 291 -16.38 -16.20 -0.79
CA ALA A 291 -14.99 -15.91 -1.15
C ALA A 291 -14.79 -14.41 -1.43
N ALA A 292 -15.68 -13.77 -2.21
CA ALA A 292 -15.64 -12.34 -2.48
C ALA A 292 -15.69 -11.47 -1.21
N ILE A 293 -16.47 -11.87 -0.20
CA ILE A 293 -16.50 -11.21 1.12
C ILE A 293 -15.15 -11.34 1.86
N LYS A 294 -14.43 -12.47 1.71
CA LYS A 294 -13.12 -12.71 2.36
C LYS A 294 -11.95 -12.04 1.62
N ASP A 295 -12.11 -11.81 0.32
CA ASP A 295 -11.14 -11.14 -0.56
C ASP A 295 -11.44 -9.64 -0.73
N GLY A 296 -12.59 -9.18 -0.25
CA GLY A 296 -12.91 -7.77 -0.03
C GLY A 296 -11.83 -7.12 0.83
N HIS A 297 -11.38 -5.96 0.39
CA HIS A 297 -10.39 -5.17 1.12
C HIS A 297 -11.10 -4.40 2.23
N VAL A 298 -10.43 -4.27 3.37
CA VAL A 298 -10.85 -3.47 4.50
C VAL A 298 -9.66 -2.65 5.01
N PRO A 299 -9.85 -1.39 5.42
CA PRO A 299 -8.79 -0.60 5.98
C PRO A 299 -8.38 -1.16 7.35
N CYS A 300 -7.09 -1.39 7.56
CA CYS A 300 -6.58 -1.77 8.86
C CYS A 300 -6.73 -0.60 9.85
N ARG A 301 -7.40 -0.81 10.99
CA ARG A 301 -7.66 0.25 11.99
C ARG A 301 -6.41 1.00 12.48
N GLU A 302 -5.25 0.34 12.51
CA GLU A 302 -4.02 0.86 13.10
C GLU A 302 -3.12 1.64 12.12
N CYS A 303 -3.21 1.33 10.81
CA CYS A 303 -2.36 1.91 9.77
C CYS A 303 -3.10 2.43 8.53
N GLY A 304 -4.40 2.21 8.41
CA GLY A 304 -5.22 2.65 7.26
C GLY A 304 -4.98 1.90 5.95
N ASP A 305 -4.05 0.95 5.91
CA ASP A 305 -3.76 0.17 4.68
C ASP A 305 -4.97 -0.69 4.30
N GLU A 306 -5.36 -0.65 3.02
CA GLU A 306 -6.41 -1.52 2.46
C GLU A 306 -5.89 -2.96 2.31
N VAL A 307 -6.38 -3.87 3.15
CA VAL A 307 -5.91 -5.26 3.21
C VAL A 307 -7.08 -6.22 3.00
N PRO A 308 -6.96 -7.25 2.13
CA PRO A 308 -7.97 -8.29 2.01
C PRO A 308 -8.31 -8.89 3.37
N LEU A 309 -9.59 -9.00 3.72
CA LEU A 309 -10.05 -9.41 5.06
C LEU A 309 -9.37 -10.71 5.56
N ARG A 310 -9.18 -11.70 4.68
CA ARG A 310 -8.45 -12.96 4.98
C ARG A 310 -6.98 -12.77 5.40
N LYS A 311 -6.32 -11.69 4.97
CA LYS A 311 -4.90 -11.36 5.25
C LYS A 311 -4.73 -10.38 6.40
N LEU A 312 -5.78 -9.68 6.85
CA LEU A 312 -5.73 -8.67 7.90
C LEU A 312 -5.01 -9.16 9.19
N PRO A 313 -5.22 -10.40 9.70
CA PRO A 313 -4.51 -10.90 10.88
C PRO A 313 -3.01 -11.16 10.65
N GLN A 314 -2.61 -11.52 9.43
CA GLN A 314 -1.21 -11.73 9.06
C GLN A 314 -0.50 -10.37 8.92
N HIS A 315 -1.15 -9.42 8.25
CA HIS A 315 -0.70 -8.04 8.14
C HIS A 315 -0.47 -7.43 9.54
N ALA A 316 -1.48 -7.48 10.42
CA ALA A 316 -1.39 -6.92 11.78
C ALA A 316 -0.20 -7.43 12.60
N ARG A 317 0.24 -8.68 12.37
CA ARG A 317 1.39 -9.29 13.06
C ARG A 317 2.74 -9.07 12.38
N VAL A 318 2.78 -8.97 11.04
CA VAL A 318 4.04 -9.07 10.28
C VAL A 318 4.39 -7.78 9.52
N SER A 319 3.45 -7.18 8.79
CA SER A 319 3.74 -6.05 7.90
C SER A 319 3.12 -4.72 8.31
N CYS A 320 2.15 -4.71 9.23
CA CYS A 320 1.53 -3.48 9.73
C CYS A 320 2.57 -2.55 10.37
N PRO A 321 2.70 -1.29 9.90
CA PRO A 321 3.61 -0.31 10.51
C PRO A 321 3.32 0.00 11.97
N ALA A 322 2.09 -0.26 12.43
CA ALA A 322 1.67 -0.07 13.81
C ALA A 322 1.78 -1.34 14.69
N ARG A 323 2.33 -2.46 14.19
CA ARG A 323 2.58 -3.64 15.04
C ARG A 323 3.56 -3.30 16.16
N LEU A 324 3.31 -3.81 17.36
CA LEU A 324 4.20 -3.62 18.50
C LEU A 324 5.49 -4.44 18.36
N VAL A 325 6.63 -3.84 18.72
CA VAL A 325 7.97 -4.43 18.74
C VAL A 325 8.79 -3.88 19.90
N LEU A 326 9.83 -4.62 20.29
CA LEU A 326 10.87 -4.12 21.19
C LEU A 326 11.83 -3.17 20.44
N CYS A 327 12.35 -2.18 21.17
CA CYS A 327 13.52 -1.38 20.78
C CYS A 327 14.74 -2.26 20.45
N ALA A 328 15.57 -1.84 19.50
CA ALA A 328 16.86 -2.48 19.16
C ALA A 328 17.73 -2.70 20.41
N ASN A 329 17.75 -1.70 21.28
CA ASN A 329 18.55 -1.67 22.49
C ASN A 329 17.91 -2.43 23.68
N ALA A 330 16.90 -3.27 23.44
CA ALA A 330 16.33 -4.13 24.48
C ALA A 330 17.36 -5.11 25.07
N VAL A 331 18.27 -5.62 24.23
CA VAL A 331 19.43 -6.43 24.65
C VAL A 331 20.37 -5.66 25.60
N HIS A 332 20.38 -4.32 25.49
CA HIS A 332 21.14 -3.40 26.34
C HIS A 332 20.31 -2.80 27.49
N GLY A 333 19.15 -3.41 27.81
CA GLY A 333 18.31 -3.05 28.95
C GLY A 333 17.17 -2.06 28.67
N CYS A 334 16.92 -1.68 27.41
CA CYS A 334 15.79 -0.83 27.08
C CYS A 334 14.45 -1.61 27.17
N LYS A 335 13.55 -1.20 28.07
CA LYS A 335 12.24 -1.86 28.28
C LYS A 335 11.11 -1.33 27.37
N ALA A 336 11.44 -0.59 26.31
CA ALA A 336 10.44 0.04 25.46
C ALA A 336 9.84 -0.93 24.42
N THR A 337 8.52 -1.05 24.47
CA THR A 337 7.68 -1.70 23.45
C THR A 337 6.93 -0.61 22.69
N LEU A 338 7.05 -0.59 21.37
CA LEU A 338 6.67 0.54 20.51
C LEU A 338 6.01 0.04 19.23
N LYS A 339 5.16 0.86 18.62
CA LYS A 339 4.71 0.65 17.23
C LYS A 339 5.94 0.68 16.30
N PHE A 340 5.99 -0.21 15.31
CA PHE A 340 7.19 -0.39 14.47
C PHE A 340 7.61 0.88 13.71
N ARG A 341 6.63 1.67 13.22
CA ARG A 341 6.89 2.97 12.59
C ARG A 341 7.58 3.94 13.55
N ASP A 342 7.26 3.90 14.84
CA ASP A 342 7.75 4.85 15.84
C ASP A 342 9.04 4.38 16.54
N ARG A 343 9.46 3.13 16.29
CA ARG A 343 10.71 2.58 16.82
C ARG A 343 11.94 3.40 16.40
N HIS A 344 11.99 3.88 15.16
CA HIS A 344 13.11 4.73 14.71
C HIS A 344 13.14 6.07 15.44
N ILE A 345 11.97 6.65 15.75
CA ILE A 345 11.82 7.93 16.48
C ILE A 345 12.32 7.80 17.92
N HIS A 346 12.14 6.63 18.54
CA HIS A 346 12.68 6.33 19.87
C HIS A 346 14.19 6.10 19.87
N GLU A 347 14.73 5.49 18.80
CA GLU A 347 16.15 5.14 18.66
C GLU A 347 17.01 6.34 18.19
N ASP A 348 16.45 7.26 17.41
CA ASP A 348 17.07 8.51 16.99
C ASP A 348 16.93 9.62 18.05
N VAL A 349 17.82 9.56 19.04
CA VAL A 349 17.84 10.45 20.20
C VAL A 349 18.49 11.80 19.83
N ASN A 350 17.69 12.67 19.23
CA ASN A 350 18.03 14.08 19.05
C ASN A 350 17.36 14.95 20.14
N VAL A 351 18.19 15.65 20.93
CA VAL A 351 17.77 16.50 22.06
C VAL A 351 17.88 18.00 21.74
N SER A 352 18.21 18.37 20.49
CA SER A 352 18.20 19.78 20.10
C SER A 352 16.76 20.34 20.14
N PRO A 353 16.57 21.65 20.38
CA PRO A 353 15.26 22.27 20.27
C PRO A 353 14.63 22.05 18.87
N GLU A 354 15.46 22.07 17.82
CA GLU A 354 15.03 21.91 16.43
C GLU A 354 14.41 20.54 16.13
N ALA A 355 14.74 19.51 16.93
CA ALA A 355 14.11 18.19 16.86
C ALA A 355 12.64 18.22 17.27
N ARG A 356 12.21 19.25 18.02
CA ARG A 356 10.81 19.46 18.39
C ARG A 356 10.05 20.18 17.29
N ALA A 357 8.86 19.68 17.00
CA ALA A 357 7.91 20.29 16.10
C ALA A 357 6.73 20.96 16.83
N VAL A 358 6.02 21.78 16.07
CA VAL A 358 4.73 22.40 16.39
C VAL A 358 3.88 22.43 15.12
N LEU A 359 2.56 22.24 15.25
CA LEU A 359 1.66 22.27 14.09
C LEU A 359 1.22 23.70 13.79
N ARG A 360 1.44 24.16 12.56
CA ARG A 360 1.10 25.51 12.09
C ARG A 360 -0.14 25.52 11.19
N PHE A 361 -1.11 26.34 11.57
CA PHE A 361 -2.30 26.66 10.79
C PHE A 361 -2.08 28.00 10.11
N ASN A 362 -1.79 27.99 8.81
CA ASN A 362 -1.42 29.21 8.07
C ASN A 362 -2.59 29.86 7.30
N THR A 363 -3.66 29.10 7.05
CA THR A 363 -4.84 29.49 6.26
C THR A 363 -6.12 29.23 7.05
N ARG A 364 -7.24 29.83 6.62
CA ARG A 364 -8.57 29.60 7.22
C ARG A 364 -9.19 28.23 6.92
N GLN A 365 -8.47 27.34 6.23
CA GLN A 365 -8.93 26.01 5.80
C GLN A 365 -8.03 24.89 6.35
N GLY A 366 -7.19 25.18 7.36
CA GLY A 366 -6.34 24.20 8.03
C GLY A 366 -7.13 23.33 9.01
N TYR A 367 -7.09 22.01 8.90
CA TYR A 367 -7.74 21.10 9.86
C TYR A 367 -7.07 19.74 9.96
N VAL A 368 -7.24 19.10 11.12
CA VAL A 368 -6.91 17.68 11.37
C VAL A 368 -8.22 16.93 11.55
N ARG A 369 -8.46 15.89 10.76
CA ARG A 369 -9.68 15.06 10.87
C ARG A 369 -9.46 14.00 11.94
N LEU A 370 -10.35 13.92 12.93
CA LEU A 370 -10.20 13.05 14.10
C LEU A 370 -10.94 11.70 13.98
N ASP A 371 -11.95 11.62 13.11
CA ASP A 371 -12.82 10.44 12.93
C ASP A 371 -13.42 9.89 14.25
N GLY A 372 -13.62 10.74 15.26
CA GLY A 372 -14.00 10.34 16.63
C GLY A 372 -15.45 9.92 16.84
N GLY A 373 -16.26 9.82 15.78
CA GLY A 373 -17.68 9.48 15.85
C GLY A 373 -18.59 10.68 16.11
N ASP A 374 -19.66 10.47 16.87
CA ASP A 374 -20.59 11.51 17.29
C ASP A 374 -19.97 12.43 18.36
N ASP A 375 -20.39 13.69 18.40
CA ASP A 375 -19.89 14.67 19.38
C ASP A 375 -20.18 14.26 20.83
N ARG A 376 -19.20 14.46 21.70
CA ARG A 376 -19.23 13.86 23.03
C ARG A 376 -20.00 14.75 24.01
N LYS A 377 -21.11 14.22 24.51
CA LYS A 377 -21.94 14.87 25.56
C LYS A 377 -21.13 15.04 26.87
N PRO A 378 -21.43 16.05 27.70
CA PRO A 378 -20.74 16.27 28.98
C PRO A 378 -21.05 15.15 30.00
N PRO A 379 -20.18 14.94 31.00
CA PRO A 379 -19.01 15.76 31.36
C PRO A 379 -17.81 15.55 30.42
N TRP A 380 -17.06 16.62 30.16
CA TRP A 380 -15.77 16.58 29.44
C TRP A 380 -14.89 17.78 29.81
N CYS A 381 -13.59 17.66 29.53
CA CYS A 381 -12.66 18.78 29.53
C CYS A 381 -11.79 18.72 28.27
N ALA A 382 -11.55 19.85 27.61
CA ALA A 382 -10.75 19.96 26.40
C ALA A 382 -9.70 21.05 26.58
N GLU A 383 -8.43 20.67 26.57
CA GLU A 383 -7.27 21.56 26.76
C GLU A 383 -6.51 21.75 25.45
N PHE A 384 -6.09 22.97 25.15
CA PHE A 384 -5.36 23.36 23.95
C PHE A 384 -4.20 24.30 24.30
N TRP A 385 -3.01 24.06 23.73
CA TRP A 385 -1.88 24.98 23.81
C TRP A 385 -1.75 25.72 22.48
N VAL A 386 -2.10 27.00 22.48
CA VAL A 386 -2.37 27.81 21.29
C VAL A 386 -1.46 29.03 21.26
N HIS A 387 -0.93 29.38 20.08
CA HIS A 387 -0.25 30.65 19.83
C HIS A 387 -0.81 31.29 18.57
N LEU A 388 -1.74 32.24 18.74
CA LEU A 388 -2.31 33.01 17.64
C LEU A 388 -1.31 34.01 17.05
N PHE A 389 -1.50 34.41 15.79
CA PHE A 389 -0.78 35.53 15.17
C PHE A 389 -1.31 36.90 15.68
N SER A 390 -0.68 38.00 15.26
CA SER A 390 -1.17 39.35 15.56
C SER A 390 -2.58 39.59 15.01
N LYS A 391 -3.32 40.57 15.55
CA LYS A 391 -4.61 40.98 14.96
C LYS A 391 -4.41 41.56 13.55
N ALA A 392 -3.27 42.20 13.30
CA ALA A 392 -2.88 42.74 11.99
C ALA A 392 -2.66 41.65 10.93
N ASP A 393 -1.90 40.58 11.24
CA ASP A 393 -1.61 39.45 10.33
C ASP A 393 -2.85 38.70 9.89
N ASP A 394 -3.89 38.65 10.73
CA ASP A 394 -5.19 38.07 10.37
C ASP A 394 -5.99 39.00 9.47
N VAL A 395 -6.10 40.29 9.79
CA VAL A 395 -6.77 41.27 8.93
C VAL A 395 -6.09 41.36 7.56
N LEU A 396 -4.76 41.47 7.50
CA LEU A 396 -4.00 41.49 6.24
C LEU A 396 -4.17 40.20 5.44
N HIS A 397 -4.26 39.04 6.08
CA HIS A 397 -4.52 37.79 5.36
C HIS A 397 -5.95 37.71 4.84
N PHE A 398 -6.94 38.10 5.64
CA PHE A 398 -8.35 38.05 5.25
C PHE A 398 -8.63 39.05 4.11
N MET A 399 -8.03 40.24 4.15
CA MET A 399 -8.13 41.25 3.10
C MET A 399 -7.39 40.82 1.82
N SER A 400 -6.18 40.25 1.92
CA SER A 400 -5.49 39.60 0.78
C SER A 400 -6.38 38.61 0.05
N ASP A 401 -7.03 37.71 0.79
CA ASP A 401 -7.88 36.67 0.18
C ASP A 401 -9.21 37.22 -0.31
N ALA A 402 -9.79 38.24 0.36
CA ALA A 402 -10.97 38.95 -0.15
C ALA A 402 -10.66 39.67 -1.48
N LEU A 403 -9.50 40.33 -1.59
CA LEU A 403 -9.05 40.99 -2.82
C LEU A 403 -8.84 40.01 -3.98
N ARG A 404 -8.32 38.80 -3.69
CA ARG A 404 -8.22 37.70 -4.67
C ARG A 404 -9.60 37.27 -5.17
N TRP A 405 -10.56 37.05 -4.26
CA TRP A 405 -11.94 36.72 -4.65
C TRP A 405 -12.63 37.86 -5.40
N GLN A 406 -12.34 39.12 -5.07
CA GLN A 406 -12.85 40.29 -5.79
C GLN A 406 -12.26 40.41 -7.20
N ALA A 407 -11.00 40.01 -7.40
CA ALA A 407 -10.40 39.89 -8.74
C ALA A 407 -11.05 38.75 -9.55
N THR A 408 -11.29 37.59 -8.94
CA THR A 408 -12.04 36.48 -9.57
C THR A 408 -13.46 36.90 -9.96
N LEU A 409 -14.15 37.64 -9.09
CA LEU A 409 -15.48 38.21 -9.35
C LEU A 409 -15.44 39.15 -10.57
N ARG A 410 -14.51 40.12 -10.58
CA ARG A 410 -14.29 41.05 -11.71
C ARG A 410 -13.98 40.32 -13.02
N ALA A 411 -13.21 39.23 -12.99
CA ALA A 411 -12.90 38.43 -14.17
C ALA A 411 -14.05 37.50 -14.63
N THR A 412 -15.05 37.23 -13.77
CA THR A 412 -16.16 36.31 -14.08
C THR A 412 -17.36 37.03 -14.69
N PHE A 413 -17.63 38.30 -14.35
CA PHE A 413 -18.74 39.05 -14.96
C PHE A 413 -18.67 39.12 -16.50
N PRO A 414 -17.56 39.52 -17.16
CA PRO A 414 -17.51 39.57 -18.63
C PRO A 414 -17.67 38.19 -19.30
N ARG A 415 -17.33 37.11 -18.58
CA ARG A 415 -17.55 35.73 -19.05
C ARG A 415 -19.02 35.36 -18.98
N LEU A 416 -19.71 35.73 -17.91
CA LEU A 416 -21.17 35.54 -17.78
C LEU A 416 -21.92 36.35 -18.86
N ASP A 417 -21.53 37.61 -19.07
CA ASP A 417 -22.13 38.47 -20.12
C ASP A 417 -21.91 37.88 -21.52
N GLY A 418 -20.71 37.35 -21.79
CA GLY A 418 -20.40 36.61 -23.01
C GLY A 418 -21.30 35.38 -23.20
N CYS A 419 -21.38 34.49 -22.20
CA CYS A 419 -22.22 33.29 -22.29
C CYS A 419 -23.72 33.63 -22.43
N ILE A 420 -24.21 34.73 -21.85
CA ILE A 420 -25.60 35.20 -22.02
C ILE A 420 -25.82 35.74 -23.45
N ALA A 421 -24.83 36.40 -24.05
CA ALA A 421 -24.87 36.80 -25.45
C ALA A 421 -24.88 35.57 -26.39
N ASP A 422 -24.06 34.56 -26.09
CA ASP A 422 -24.04 33.29 -26.82
C ASP A 422 -25.37 32.54 -26.67
N GLU A 423 -25.95 32.44 -25.47
CA GLU A 423 -27.27 31.85 -25.20
C GLU A 423 -28.36 32.49 -26.08
N LYS A 424 -28.37 33.83 -26.14
CA LYS A 424 -29.31 34.59 -26.97
C LYS A 424 -29.10 34.36 -28.46
N ALA A 425 -27.85 34.32 -28.91
CA ALA A 425 -27.51 34.02 -30.31
C ALA A 425 -27.89 32.58 -30.69
N LEU A 426 -27.67 31.61 -29.79
CA LEU A 426 -28.00 30.21 -30.01
C LEU A 426 -29.52 29.98 -30.05
N LYS A 427 -30.29 30.66 -29.20
CA LYS A 427 -31.76 30.58 -29.20
C LYS A 427 -32.36 31.07 -30.52
N GLU A 428 -31.83 32.15 -31.09
CA GLU A 428 -32.23 32.59 -32.44
C GLU A 428 -31.74 31.62 -33.54
N ARG A 429 -30.52 31.04 -33.45
CA ARG A 429 -30.07 29.99 -34.37
C ARG A 429 -31.00 28.77 -34.36
N ILE A 430 -31.32 28.23 -33.18
CA ILE A 430 -32.27 27.11 -32.99
C ILE A 430 -33.64 27.45 -33.59
N LYS A 431 -34.17 28.63 -33.32
CA LYS A 431 -35.43 29.14 -33.86
C LYS A 431 -35.43 29.22 -35.39
N THR A 432 -34.32 29.63 -36.01
CA THR A 432 -34.18 29.59 -37.49
C THR A 432 -34.00 28.17 -38.05
N ALA A 433 -33.33 27.26 -37.34
CA ALA A 433 -33.18 25.86 -37.74
C ALA A 433 -34.54 25.13 -37.72
N VAL A 434 -35.32 25.27 -36.64
CA VAL A 434 -36.68 24.72 -36.50
C VAL A 434 -37.65 25.24 -37.58
N LEU A 435 -37.44 26.46 -38.09
CA LEU A 435 -38.21 26.98 -39.22
C LEU A 435 -37.79 26.37 -40.57
N ARG A 436 -36.54 25.93 -40.72
CA ARG A 436 -36.02 25.26 -41.93
C ARG A 436 -36.32 23.77 -41.99
N THR A 437 -36.29 23.06 -40.85
CA THR A 437 -36.49 21.60 -40.80
C THR A 437 -37.96 21.16 -40.90
N LYS A 438 -38.92 22.09 -41.06
CA LYS A 438 -40.34 21.80 -41.38
C LYS A 438 -40.51 21.13 -42.76
N GLY A 439 -40.17 19.85 -42.85
CA GLY A 439 -40.28 19.02 -44.05
C GLY A 439 -39.10 18.06 -44.30
N SER A 440 -37.99 18.21 -43.58
CA SER A 440 -36.81 17.33 -43.70
C SER A 440 -36.78 16.27 -42.59
N LYS A 441 -36.09 15.14 -42.85
CA LYS A 441 -35.82 14.08 -41.87
C LYS A 441 -34.46 14.21 -41.17
N ASP A 442 -33.62 15.17 -41.56
CA ASP A 442 -32.26 15.30 -41.03
C ASP A 442 -32.24 16.20 -39.79
N ASP A 443 -32.35 15.56 -38.62
CA ASP A 443 -32.44 16.23 -37.31
C ASP A 443 -31.04 16.51 -36.68
N SER A 444 -29.96 16.26 -37.43
CA SER A 444 -28.59 16.35 -36.94
C SER A 444 -28.17 17.78 -36.56
N GLU A 445 -28.53 18.78 -37.38
CA GLU A 445 -28.24 20.20 -37.08
C GLU A 445 -28.95 20.65 -35.79
N LEU A 446 -30.22 20.26 -35.61
CA LEU A 446 -30.98 20.61 -34.40
C LEU A 446 -30.39 19.95 -33.15
N THR A 447 -30.01 18.67 -33.24
CA THR A 447 -29.35 17.92 -32.16
C THR A 447 -28.01 18.57 -31.77
N GLN A 448 -27.20 18.99 -32.75
CA GLN A 448 -25.93 19.67 -32.50
C GLN A 448 -26.12 21.05 -31.85
N LEU A 449 -27.13 21.82 -32.27
CA LEU A 449 -27.47 23.10 -31.64
C LEU A 449 -28.02 22.93 -30.22
N GLN A 450 -28.77 21.86 -29.93
CA GLN A 450 -29.22 21.53 -28.58
C GLN A 450 -28.06 21.15 -27.65
N ALA A 451 -27.08 20.37 -28.15
CA ALA A 451 -25.86 20.07 -27.39
C ALA A 451 -25.01 21.33 -27.13
N GLN A 452 -24.93 22.25 -28.10
CA GLN A 452 -24.30 23.56 -27.90
C GLN A 452 -25.05 24.41 -26.85
N ALA A 453 -26.38 24.34 -26.80
CA ALA A 453 -27.18 25.04 -25.79
C ALA A 453 -26.87 24.55 -24.36
N GLN A 454 -26.79 23.22 -24.17
CA GLN A 454 -26.46 22.61 -22.88
C GLN A 454 -25.09 23.09 -22.36
N LEU A 455 -24.07 23.15 -23.21
CA LEU A 455 -22.73 23.65 -22.84
C LEU A 455 -22.74 25.14 -22.45
N VAL A 456 -23.58 25.96 -23.09
CA VAL A 456 -23.73 27.38 -22.74
C VAL A 456 -24.50 27.54 -21.42
N ASP A 457 -25.58 26.77 -21.21
CA ASP A 457 -26.34 26.76 -19.95
C ASP A 457 -25.46 26.29 -18.76
N GLU A 458 -24.62 25.26 -18.96
CA GLU A 458 -23.60 24.82 -18.01
C GLU A 458 -22.58 25.93 -17.72
N GLY A 459 -22.10 26.63 -18.75
CA GLY A 459 -21.19 27.77 -18.61
C GLY A 459 -21.79 28.95 -17.83
N ILE A 460 -23.06 29.28 -18.10
CA ILE A 460 -23.82 30.29 -17.37
C ILE A 460 -24.02 29.88 -15.91
N SER A 461 -24.37 28.61 -15.66
CA SER A 461 -24.54 28.06 -14.32
C SER A 461 -23.23 28.14 -13.52
N GLY A 462 -22.12 27.66 -14.10
CA GLY A 462 -20.80 27.74 -13.48
C GLY A 462 -20.34 29.18 -13.18
N CYS A 463 -20.60 30.14 -14.07
CA CYS A 463 -20.26 31.53 -13.81
C CYS A 463 -21.11 32.14 -12.68
N LYS A 464 -22.43 31.84 -12.63
CA LYS A 464 -23.31 32.25 -11.52
C LYS A 464 -22.86 31.63 -10.20
N SER A 465 -22.46 30.35 -10.23
CA SER A 465 -21.95 29.59 -9.09
C SER A 465 -20.70 30.24 -8.47
N ILE A 466 -19.69 30.52 -9.30
CA ILE A 466 -18.46 31.22 -8.91
C ILE A 466 -18.76 32.63 -8.35
N ILE A 467 -19.70 33.37 -8.93
CA ILE A 467 -20.10 34.70 -8.45
C ILE A 467 -20.79 34.60 -7.08
N ALA A 468 -21.63 33.57 -6.84
CA ALA A 468 -22.26 33.35 -5.54
C ALA A 468 -21.22 32.99 -4.46
N GLU A 469 -20.28 32.08 -4.75
CA GLU A 469 -19.22 31.71 -3.82
C GLU A 469 -18.31 32.91 -3.49
N ALA A 470 -17.86 33.65 -4.52
CA ALA A 470 -17.02 34.82 -4.36
C ALA A 470 -17.65 35.87 -3.44
N ASN A 471 -18.92 36.23 -3.69
CA ASN A 471 -19.64 37.19 -2.85
C ASN A 471 -19.75 36.73 -1.39
N ALA A 472 -20.07 35.46 -1.15
CA ALA A 472 -20.18 34.92 0.21
C ALA A 472 -18.83 34.85 0.94
N ARG A 473 -17.75 34.47 0.24
CA ARG A 473 -16.38 34.46 0.78
C ARG A 473 -15.91 35.87 1.11
N ILE A 474 -16.08 36.83 0.19
CA ILE A 474 -15.77 38.25 0.43
C ILE A 474 -16.53 38.78 1.64
N PHE A 475 -17.85 38.54 1.72
CA PHE A 475 -18.66 38.99 2.86
C PHE A 475 -18.16 38.43 4.19
N SER A 476 -17.84 37.13 4.27
CA SER A 476 -17.26 36.57 5.49
C SER A 476 -15.89 37.14 5.80
N LEU A 477 -14.96 37.17 4.84
CA LEU A 477 -13.58 37.63 5.05
C LEU A 477 -13.54 39.07 5.56
N VAL A 478 -14.29 39.98 4.93
CA VAL A 478 -14.36 41.39 5.31
C VAL A 478 -15.13 41.60 6.62
N SER A 479 -16.19 40.83 6.89
CA SER A 479 -16.91 40.90 8.18
C SER A 479 -16.08 40.37 9.34
N ASP A 480 -15.34 39.27 9.15
CA ASP A 480 -14.47 38.69 10.17
C ASP A 480 -13.26 39.62 10.43
N ALA A 481 -12.70 40.24 9.38
CA ALA A 481 -11.65 41.25 9.49
C ALA A 481 -12.12 42.48 10.28
N ALA A 482 -13.33 42.99 10.02
CA ALA A 482 -13.89 44.12 10.76
C ALA A 482 -14.09 43.81 12.26
N THR A 483 -14.51 42.58 12.60
CA THR A 483 -14.58 42.14 14.01
C THR A 483 -13.21 42.23 14.70
N LEU A 484 -12.12 41.88 14.01
CA LEU A 484 -10.77 42.04 14.56
C LEU A 484 -10.36 43.52 14.66
N VAL A 485 -10.59 44.35 13.63
CA VAL A 485 -10.27 45.78 13.64
C VAL A 485 -10.98 46.52 14.78
N MET A 486 -12.26 46.24 15.00
CA MET A 486 -13.02 46.83 16.12
C MET A 486 -12.46 46.45 17.50
N SER A 487 -11.79 45.29 17.62
CA SER A 487 -11.14 44.81 18.85
C SER A 487 -9.70 45.32 19.06
N ILE A 488 -9.15 46.11 18.13
CA ILE A 488 -7.89 46.83 18.34
C ILE A 488 -8.21 48.16 19.03
N HIS A 489 -7.85 48.29 20.30
CA HIS A 489 -8.19 49.48 21.10
C HIS A 489 -7.18 50.63 20.93
N ASP A 490 -5.96 50.36 20.48
CA ASP A 490 -4.99 51.41 20.15
C ASP A 490 -5.34 52.06 18.79
N ILE A 491 -5.42 53.39 18.80
CA ILE A 491 -5.74 54.22 17.64
C ILE A 491 -4.56 54.23 16.64
N ALA A 492 -3.32 54.22 17.13
CA ALA A 492 -2.11 54.22 16.30
C ALA A 492 -1.90 52.87 15.60
N GLU A 493 -2.11 51.75 16.31
CA GLU A 493 -2.12 50.42 15.68
C GLU A 493 -3.20 50.31 14.62
N ARG A 494 -4.42 50.79 14.90
CA ARG A 494 -5.54 50.74 13.97
C ARG A 494 -5.28 51.59 12.71
N ALA A 495 -4.69 52.78 12.86
CA ALA A 495 -4.29 53.63 11.74
C ALA A 495 -3.22 52.97 10.88
N SER A 496 -2.15 52.47 11.51
CA SER A 496 -1.05 51.74 10.84
C SER A 496 -1.56 50.52 10.09
N LEU A 497 -2.50 49.76 10.65
CA LEU A 497 -3.14 48.62 9.98
C LEU A 497 -3.97 49.07 8.77
N SER A 498 -4.67 50.20 8.85
CA SER A 498 -5.42 50.76 7.71
C SER A 498 -4.50 51.10 6.54
N ASP A 499 -3.36 51.74 6.82
CA ASP A 499 -2.35 52.06 5.79
C ASP A 499 -1.70 50.79 5.21
N GLN A 500 -1.44 49.77 6.04
CA GLN A 500 -0.90 48.48 5.59
C GLN A 500 -1.89 47.73 4.68
N VAL A 501 -3.19 47.70 5.01
CA VAL A 501 -4.22 47.07 4.15
C VAL A 501 -4.33 47.82 2.83
N ARG A 502 -4.28 49.16 2.85
CA ARG A 502 -4.29 50.01 1.65
C ARG A 502 -3.07 49.76 0.76
N ALA A 503 -1.87 49.72 1.34
CA ALA A 503 -0.64 49.41 0.62
C ALA A 503 -0.64 47.97 0.05
N GLN A 504 -1.15 47.01 0.82
CA GLN A 504 -1.33 45.62 0.36
C GLN A 504 -2.28 45.56 -0.86
N ALA A 505 -3.40 46.30 -0.85
CA ALA A 505 -4.32 46.36 -1.98
C ALA A 505 -3.64 46.92 -3.24
N GLN A 506 -2.85 47.98 -3.10
CA GLN A 506 -2.08 48.58 -4.20
C GLN A 506 -1.03 47.62 -4.78
N VAL A 507 -0.36 46.82 -3.94
CA VAL A 507 0.63 45.81 -4.37
C VAL A 507 -0.04 44.60 -5.03
N LEU A 508 -1.17 44.12 -4.49
CA LEU A 508 -1.88 42.95 -5.03
C LEU A 508 -2.66 43.27 -6.31
N GLN A 509 -3.12 44.51 -6.50
CA GLN A 509 -3.96 44.93 -7.63
C GLN A 509 -3.51 46.29 -8.21
N PRO A 510 -2.30 46.37 -8.81
CA PRO A 510 -1.72 47.63 -9.31
C PRO A 510 -2.46 48.24 -10.52
N SER A 511 -3.40 47.51 -11.12
CA SER A 511 -4.26 47.97 -12.22
C SER A 511 -5.59 48.60 -11.77
N TRP A 512 -5.88 48.61 -10.48
CA TRP A 512 -7.15 49.14 -9.95
C TRP A 512 -7.12 50.67 -9.84
N SER A 513 -8.29 51.28 -9.97
CA SER A 513 -8.42 52.74 -9.90
C SER A 513 -8.18 53.25 -8.47
N LYS A 514 -7.85 54.55 -8.31
CA LYS A 514 -7.73 55.14 -6.97
C LYS A 514 -9.02 54.95 -6.14
N ALA A 515 -10.19 55.10 -6.75
CA ALA A 515 -11.48 54.88 -6.11
C ALA A 515 -11.71 53.42 -5.68
N ASP A 516 -11.24 52.44 -6.47
CA ASP A 516 -11.26 51.03 -6.06
C ASP A 516 -10.36 50.79 -4.83
N LEU A 517 -9.18 51.39 -4.79
CA LEU A 517 -8.25 51.28 -3.66
C LEU A 517 -8.78 52.03 -2.41
N ASP A 518 -9.49 53.15 -2.59
CA ASP A 518 -10.19 53.87 -1.51
C ASP A 518 -11.39 53.08 -0.92
N LEU A 519 -11.99 52.17 -1.71
CA LEU A 519 -13.10 51.31 -1.28
C LEU A 519 -12.61 49.97 -0.71
N TYR A 520 -11.86 49.19 -1.49
CA TYR A 520 -11.47 47.81 -1.14
C TYR A 520 -10.19 47.75 -0.27
N GLY A 521 -9.38 48.81 -0.29
CA GLY A 521 -8.21 48.96 0.59
C GLY A 521 -8.55 49.39 2.02
N HIS A 522 -9.84 49.57 2.36
CA HIS A 522 -10.29 49.93 3.71
C HIS A 522 -11.42 49.00 4.18
N VAL A 523 -11.18 48.29 5.28
CA VAL A 523 -12.06 47.21 5.80
C VAL A 523 -13.48 47.71 6.07
N GLU A 524 -13.61 48.87 6.71
CA GLU A 524 -14.91 49.43 7.12
C GLU A 524 -15.72 49.96 5.92
N HIS A 525 -15.05 50.60 4.94
CA HIS A 525 -15.68 51.06 3.70
C HIS A 525 -16.22 49.89 2.88
N TRP A 526 -15.42 48.84 2.69
CA TRP A 526 -15.85 47.65 1.96
C TRP A 526 -17.00 46.94 2.68
N LEU A 527 -16.94 46.81 4.01
CA LEU A 527 -18.04 46.22 4.77
C LEU A 527 -19.33 47.03 4.68
N ALA A 528 -19.24 48.36 4.65
CA ALA A 528 -20.41 49.22 4.45
C ALA A 528 -21.05 49.00 3.07
N ALA A 529 -20.24 48.98 2.00
CA ALA A 529 -20.71 48.71 0.64
C ALA A 529 -21.30 47.29 0.46
N LEU A 530 -20.73 46.29 1.14
CA LEU A 530 -21.28 44.92 1.15
C LEU A 530 -22.63 44.87 1.90
N LYS A 531 -22.78 45.62 2.99
CA LYS A 531 -24.05 45.71 3.75
C LYS A 531 -25.14 46.45 2.97
N THR A 532 -24.83 47.52 2.23
CA THR A 532 -25.81 48.20 1.37
C THR A 532 -26.22 47.33 0.19
N ALA A 533 -25.26 46.68 -0.49
CA ALA A 533 -25.56 45.72 -1.56
C ALA A 533 -26.47 44.56 -1.08
N ALA A 534 -26.18 44.00 0.10
CA ALA A 534 -27.02 42.96 0.71
C ALA A 534 -28.42 43.46 1.11
N ALA A 535 -28.56 44.73 1.50
CA ALA A 535 -29.86 45.34 1.78
C ALA A 535 -30.69 45.50 0.48
N THR A 536 -30.08 45.95 -0.62
CA THR A 536 -30.74 46.03 -1.94
C THR A 536 -31.03 44.66 -2.56
N ALA A 537 -30.34 43.59 -2.15
CA ALA A 537 -30.68 42.22 -2.53
C ALA A 537 -31.90 41.69 -1.75
N LYS A 538 -32.04 42.06 -0.46
CA LYS A 538 -33.12 41.59 0.42
C LYS A 538 -34.52 42.06 0.00
N THR A 539 -34.66 43.14 -0.76
CA THR A 539 -35.96 43.55 -1.32
C THR A 539 -36.47 42.59 -2.41
N ASN A 540 -35.62 41.71 -2.95
CA ASN A 540 -35.95 40.65 -3.90
C ASN A 540 -35.74 39.25 -3.27
N GLU A 541 -36.39 38.96 -2.13
CA GLU A 541 -36.04 37.79 -1.31
C GLU A 541 -36.34 36.42 -1.97
N THR A 542 -35.30 35.59 -2.07
CA THR A 542 -35.28 34.31 -2.79
C THR A 542 -35.83 33.13 -1.98
N PRO A 543 -36.22 32.00 -2.61
CA PRO A 543 -36.70 30.81 -1.89
C PRO A 543 -35.69 30.21 -0.88
N HIS A 544 -34.40 30.53 -0.99
CA HIS A 544 -33.34 30.04 -0.12
C HIS A 544 -33.58 30.36 1.38
N ALA A 545 -33.97 31.59 1.72
CA ALA A 545 -34.21 31.99 3.11
C ALA A 545 -35.34 31.16 3.78
N LYS A 546 -36.34 30.76 2.99
CA LYS A 546 -37.47 29.92 3.43
C LYS A 546 -37.03 28.48 3.69
N LEU A 547 -36.06 27.95 2.94
CA LEU A 547 -35.47 26.62 3.18
C LEU A 547 -34.64 26.59 4.46
N ILE A 548 -33.78 27.59 4.71
CA ILE A 548 -33.02 27.70 5.97
C ILE A 548 -33.98 27.78 7.17
N LYS A 549 -35.02 28.62 7.10
CA LYS A 549 -36.01 28.75 8.18
C LYS A 549 -36.71 27.41 8.47
N LYS A 550 -37.09 26.67 7.43
CA LYS A 550 -37.74 25.34 7.57
C LYS A 550 -36.78 24.28 8.16
N ARG A 551 -35.49 24.33 7.82
CA ARG A 551 -34.44 23.47 8.41
C ARG A 551 -34.31 23.70 9.91
N LEU A 552 -34.23 24.96 10.34
CA LEU A 552 -34.11 25.33 11.75
C LEU A 552 -35.34 24.91 12.57
N GLN A 553 -36.55 25.07 12.01
CA GLN A 553 -37.78 24.59 12.63
C GLN A 553 -37.81 23.06 12.81
N LEU A 554 -37.26 22.32 11.85
CA LEU A 554 -37.19 20.85 11.94
C LEU A 554 -36.13 20.36 12.95
N LEU A 555 -35.01 21.09 13.10
CA LEU A 555 -34.04 20.82 14.16
C LEU A 555 -34.65 21.03 15.55
N GLN A 556 -35.35 22.15 15.76
CA GLN A 556 -36.04 22.43 17.03
C GLN A 556 -37.03 21.31 17.38
N ALA A 557 -37.82 20.84 16.42
CA ALA A 557 -38.78 19.76 16.62
C ALA A 557 -38.14 18.40 16.94
N ILE A 558 -36.90 18.14 16.51
CA ILE A 558 -36.11 16.96 16.94
C ILE A 558 -35.73 17.12 18.42
N GLU A 559 -35.20 18.28 18.78
CA GLU A 559 -34.70 18.51 20.13
C GLU A 559 -35.81 18.59 21.18
N ASP A 560 -36.91 19.29 20.91
CA ASP A 560 -38.07 19.34 21.80
C ASP A 560 -38.62 17.93 22.07
N HIS A 561 -38.53 17.03 21.07
CA HIS A 561 -38.90 15.63 21.23
C HIS A 561 -37.88 14.80 22.00
N GLU A 562 -36.56 14.99 21.79
CA GLU A 562 -35.51 14.35 22.61
C GLU A 562 -35.50 14.87 24.07
N ARG A 563 -35.97 16.10 24.32
CA ARG A 563 -36.20 16.68 25.65
C ARG A 563 -37.47 16.14 26.32
N SER A 564 -38.51 15.80 25.55
CA SER A 564 -39.71 15.15 26.07
C SER A 564 -39.44 13.68 26.46
N ARG A 565 -39.81 13.26 27.68
CA ARG A 565 -39.77 11.82 28.02
C ARG A 565 -40.81 11.07 27.16
N PRO A 566 -40.41 10.12 26.31
CA PRO A 566 -41.32 9.52 25.34
C PRO A 566 -42.26 8.51 26.01
N THR A 567 -43.54 8.58 25.66
CA THR A 567 -44.58 7.62 26.10
C THR A 567 -44.57 6.32 25.29
N ASP A 568 -44.25 6.37 23.99
CA ASP A 568 -43.89 5.20 23.18
C ASP A 568 -42.55 5.39 22.48
N VAL A 569 -41.59 4.51 22.82
CA VAL A 569 -40.26 4.44 22.21
C VAL A 569 -40.33 4.15 20.70
N ARG A 570 -41.35 3.42 20.22
CA ARG A 570 -41.53 3.14 18.78
C ARG A 570 -42.07 4.33 18.01
N GLU A 571 -42.84 5.23 18.61
CA GLU A 571 -43.24 6.49 17.97
C GLU A 571 -42.06 7.46 17.90
N SER A 572 -41.28 7.59 18.98
CA SER A 572 -40.07 8.42 18.96
C SER A 572 -39.02 7.94 17.96
N ALA A 573 -38.79 6.62 17.86
CA ALA A 573 -37.90 6.06 16.84
C ALA A 573 -38.42 6.33 15.41
N ARG A 574 -39.74 6.35 15.18
CA ARG A 574 -40.35 6.70 13.89
C ARG A 574 -40.20 8.20 13.60
N PHE A 575 -40.51 9.06 14.55
CA PHE A 575 -40.36 10.51 14.44
C PHE A 575 -38.92 10.91 14.14
N LEU A 576 -37.95 10.47 14.95
CA LEU A 576 -36.53 10.82 14.76
C LEU A 576 -36.00 10.32 13.41
N LYS A 577 -36.42 9.12 12.96
CA LYS A 577 -36.05 8.59 11.63
C LYS A 577 -36.65 9.42 10.48
N GLN A 578 -37.88 9.89 10.63
CA GLN A 578 -38.56 10.70 9.61
C GLN A 578 -38.04 12.14 9.60
N ALA A 579 -37.83 12.76 10.77
CA ALA A 579 -37.27 14.09 10.90
C ALA A 579 -35.83 14.14 10.37
N LYS A 580 -34.96 13.18 10.70
CA LYS A 580 -33.59 13.10 10.13
C LYS A 580 -33.60 12.92 8.60
N LYS A 581 -34.60 12.23 8.04
CA LYS A 581 -34.79 12.07 6.58
C LYS A 581 -35.33 13.35 5.90
N GLU A 582 -36.21 14.10 6.55
CA GLU A 582 -36.62 15.42 6.06
C GLU A 582 -35.49 16.44 6.21
N LEU A 583 -34.61 16.29 7.21
CA LEU A 583 -33.42 17.11 7.37
C LEU A 583 -32.42 16.86 6.25
N SER A 584 -32.12 15.60 5.92
CA SER A 584 -31.27 15.30 4.76
C SER A 584 -31.90 15.85 3.48
N ARG A 585 -33.21 15.68 3.26
CA ARG A 585 -33.92 16.27 2.11
C ARG A 585 -33.90 17.79 2.05
N LEU A 586 -33.78 18.48 3.19
CA LEU A 586 -33.59 19.93 3.24
C LEU A 586 -32.13 20.31 2.99
N ASP A 587 -31.17 19.54 3.48
CA ASP A 587 -29.74 19.72 3.20
C ASP A 587 -29.40 19.42 1.73
N ASP A 588 -29.97 18.37 1.13
CA ASP A 588 -29.88 18.04 -0.29
C ASP A 588 -30.45 19.18 -1.17
N LYS A 589 -31.56 19.80 -0.72
CA LYS A 589 -32.22 20.93 -1.39
C LYS A 589 -31.51 22.26 -1.17
N LEU A 590 -30.80 22.42 -0.06
CA LEU A 590 -29.90 23.55 0.14
C LEU A 590 -28.66 23.36 -0.74
N ALA A 591 -28.03 22.19 -0.75
CA ALA A 591 -26.89 21.87 -1.61
C ALA A 591 -27.18 22.00 -3.13
N THR A 592 -28.44 21.87 -3.57
CA THR A 592 -28.87 22.10 -4.97
C THR A 592 -29.43 23.51 -5.25
N HIS A 593 -29.52 24.38 -4.24
CA HIS A 593 -29.90 25.78 -4.39
C HIS A 593 -28.86 26.77 -3.82
N VAL A 594 -27.70 26.27 -3.40
CA VAL A 594 -26.64 27.04 -2.76
C VAL A 594 -25.32 26.60 -3.35
N ASP A 595 -24.88 27.36 -4.36
CA ASP A 595 -23.55 27.32 -5.01
C ASP A 595 -22.37 27.69 -4.09
N VAL A 596 -22.54 27.53 -2.77
CA VAL A 596 -21.68 28.11 -1.74
C VAL A 596 -21.54 27.11 -0.59
N PRO A 597 -20.34 26.91 -0.03
CA PRO A 597 -20.18 26.12 1.19
C PRO A 597 -21.17 26.50 2.29
N LEU A 598 -21.89 25.52 2.85
CA LEU A 598 -22.93 25.72 3.87
C LEU A 598 -22.44 26.50 5.10
N THR A 599 -21.15 26.40 5.43
CA THR A 599 -20.45 27.14 6.50
C THR A 599 -20.31 28.65 6.24
N LEU A 600 -20.49 29.09 4.99
CA LEU A 600 -20.53 30.49 4.58
C LEU A 600 -21.98 30.98 4.38
N ALA A 601 -22.91 30.08 4.02
CA ALA A 601 -24.33 30.37 3.87
C ALA A 601 -25.09 30.49 5.22
N GLN A 602 -24.60 29.85 6.28
CA GLN A 602 -25.13 29.98 7.64
C GLN A 602 -24.71 31.29 8.31
N SER A 603 -25.60 31.85 9.14
CA SER A 603 -25.30 33.02 9.98
C SER A 603 -24.03 32.78 10.81
N PRO A 604 -23.00 33.63 10.70
CA PRO A 604 -21.68 33.31 11.26
C PRO A 604 -21.68 33.37 12.79
N ILE A 605 -21.45 32.22 13.42
CA ILE A 605 -21.45 32.06 14.89
C ILE A 605 -20.13 32.60 15.47
N GLY A 606 -19.02 32.17 14.88
CA GLY A 606 -17.65 32.55 15.22
C GLY A 606 -16.70 32.25 14.07
N PHE A 607 -15.43 32.59 14.27
CA PHE A 607 -14.31 32.21 13.44
C PHE A 607 -13.06 32.01 14.31
N HIS A 608 -11.95 31.64 13.68
CA HIS A 608 -10.84 30.97 14.35
C HIS A 608 -11.34 29.71 15.10
N THR A 609 -12.06 28.86 14.38
CA THR A 609 -12.49 27.54 14.90
C THR A 609 -11.25 26.71 15.22
N ILE A 610 -11.09 26.27 16.48
CA ILE A 610 -9.98 25.41 16.93
C ILE A 610 -10.38 23.94 17.01
N ALA A 611 -11.67 23.66 17.16
CA ALA A 611 -12.23 22.33 16.95
C ALA A 611 -13.69 22.45 16.51
N GLY A 612 -14.15 21.57 15.62
CA GLY A 612 -15.47 21.67 15.03
C GLY A 612 -16.01 20.35 14.47
N SER A 613 -17.34 20.33 14.33
CA SER A 613 -18.13 19.27 13.70
C SER A 613 -19.32 19.87 12.95
N LYS A 614 -20.16 19.01 12.37
CA LYS A 614 -21.50 19.36 11.84
C LYS A 614 -22.48 19.97 12.85
N ALA A 615 -22.21 19.86 14.15
CA ALA A 615 -23.18 20.10 15.23
C ALA A 615 -22.67 20.98 16.37
N ALA A 616 -21.36 20.99 16.63
CA ALA A 616 -20.72 21.74 17.69
C ALA A 616 -19.40 22.36 17.21
N GLY A 617 -18.87 23.31 17.97
CA GLY A 617 -17.58 23.91 17.65
C GLY A 617 -17.11 24.96 18.65
N ILE A 618 -15.80 24.98 18.83
CA ILE A 618 -15.07 25.88 19.73
C ILE A 618 -14.39 26.95 18.85
N HIS A 619 -14.75 28.21 19.08
CA HIS A 619 -14.30 29.37 18.33
C HIS A 619 -13.46 30.26 19.22
N LEU A 620 -12.26 30.63 18.76
CA LEU A 620 -11.41 31.55 19.52
C LEU A 620 -11.87 33.02 19.39
N VAL A 621 -12.69 33.34 18.36
CA VAL A 621 -13.25 34.69 18.14
C VAL A 621 -14.72 34.61 17.73
N MET A 622 -15.63 35.13 18.57
CA MET A 622 -17.07 35.19 18.29
C MET A 622 -17.46 36.52 17.61
N VAL A 623 -18.25 36.45 16.53
CA VAL A 623 -18.53 37.60 15.62
C VAL A 623 -19.07 38.85 16.32
N ALA A 624 -19.91 38.67 17.35
CA ALA A 624 -20.52 39.77 18.11
C ALA A 624 -19.90 39.95 19.50
N GLY A 625 -18.57 40.01 19.57
CA GLY A 625 -17.87 40.36 20.82
C GLY A 625 -16.38 40.00 20.91
N ALA A 626 -15.76 39.48 19.85
CA ALA A 626 -14.34 39.13 19.71
C ALA A 626 -13.76 38.06 20.67
N GLY A 627 -14.37 37.85 21.84
CA GLY A 627 -13.98 36.81 22.79
C GLY A 627 -14.30 35.38 22.36
N VAL A 628 -13.75 34.43 23.11
CA VAL A 628 -13.88 32.97 22.92
C VAL A 628 -15.36 32.55 23.03
N GLY A 629 -15.74 31.48 22.34
CA GLY A 629 -17.05 30.86 22.51
C GLY A 629 -17.12 29.39 22.11
N VAL A 630 -18.17 28.73 22.55
CA VAL A 630 -18.51 27.35 22.15
C VAL A 630 -19.99 27.29 21.79
N HIS A 631 -20.33 26.45 20.83
CA HIS A 631 -21.72 26.22 20.43
C HIS A 631 -22.01 24.74 20.23
N THR A 632 -23.29 24.39 20.31
CA THR A 632 -23.86 23.06 20.04
C THR A 632 -25.30 23.29 19.59
N PHE A 633 -25.69 22.82 18.40
CA PHE A 633 -27.06 22.91 17.84
C PHE A 633 -27.84 24.22 18.10
N ASP A 634 -28.56 24.32 19.23
CA ASP A 634 -29.38 25.47 19.66
C ASP A 634 -28.62 26.50 20.53
N THR A 635 -27.62 26.04 21.27
CA THR A 635 -26.98 26.69 22.40
C THR A 635 -25.63 27.29 22.03
N LYS A 636 -25.34 28.49 22.55
CA LYS A 636 -24.08 29.21 22.33
C LYS A 636 -23.63 29.93 23.59
N ALA A 637 -22.45 29.58 24.09
CA ALA A 637 -21.72 30.33 25.09
C ALA A 637 -20.75 31.28 24.40
N ARG A 638 -20.75 32.55 24.83
CA ARG A 638 -19.65 33.49 24.58
C ARG A 638 -19.07 33.87 25.92
N PHE A 639 -17.75 33.77 26.04
CA PHE A 639 -17.03 34.17 27.23
C PHE A 639 -16.64 35.64 27.14
N LYS A 640 -16.58 36.33 28.28
CA LYS A 640 -16.14 37.74 28.39
C LYS A 640 -14.61 37.86 28.41
N ALA A 641 -13.94 37.09 27.55
CA ALA A 641 -12.48 37.01 27.48
C ALA A 641 -12.04 36.86 26.02
N GLU A 642 -11.15 37.74 25.58
CA GLU A 642 -10.36 37.53 24.36
C GLU A 642 -9.15 36.64 24.67
N LEU A 643 -8.75 35.81 23.70
CA LEU A 643 -7.53 35.03 23.84
C LEU A 643 -6.31 35.93 23.57
N PRO A 644 -5.30 35.98 24.45
CA PRO A 644 -4.04 36.67 24.16
C PRO A 644 -3.40 36.15 22.88
N ARG A 645 -2.73 37.04 22.16
CA ARG A 645 -2.06 36.78 20.88
C ARG A 645 -0.54 36.93 21.05
N GLU A 646 0.21 36.36 20.10
CA GLU A 646 1.68 36.49 20.03
C GLU A 646 2.44 35.99 21.27
N ARG A 647 1.80 35.07 22.02
CA ARG A 647 2.41 34.21 23.02
C ARG A 647 1.72 32.86 23.04
N TRP A 648 2.34 31.88 23.69
CA TRP A 648 1.61 30.68 24.12
C TRP A 648 0.55 31.01 25.16
N VAL A 649 -0.65 30.47 24.95
CA VAL A 649 -1.78 30.48 25.88
C VAL A 649 -2.24 29.03 26.05
N HIS A 650 -2.43 28.61 27.29
CA HIS A 650 -3.21 27.41 27.59
C HIS A 650 -4.68 27.80 27.69
N MET A 651 -5.53 27.15 26.90
CA MET A 651 -6.98 27.31 26.95
C MET A 651 -7.60 25.96 27.28
N ALA A 652 -8.30 25.88 28.40
CA ALA A 652 -9.13 24.72 28.74
C ALA A 652 -10.61 25.10 28.85
N LEU A 653 -11.46 24.29 28.22
CA LEU A 653 -12.91 24.32 28.39
C LEU A 653 -13.32 23.12 29.23
N ASN A 654 -14.08 23.36 30.29
CA ASN A 654 -14.49 22.37 31.27
C ASN A 654 -16.02 22.35 31.35
N ALA A 655 -16.66 21.33 30.77
CA ALA A 655 -18.11 21.26 30.60
C ALA A 655 -18.74 20.24 31.57
N SER A 656 -19.55 20.76 32.48
CA SER A 656 -20.47 19.99 33.32
C SER A 656 -21.77 19.68 32.54
N ALA A 657 -22.72 19.00 33.17
CA ALA A 657 -24.05 18.80 32.58
C ALA A 657 -24.85 20.11 32.41
N THR A 658 -24.54 21.15 33.20
CA THR A 658 -25.33 22.37 33.34
C THR A 658 -24.60 23.66 32.97
N SER A 659 -23.28 23.63 32.83
CA SER A 659 -22.43 24.79 32.54
C SER A 659 -21.14 24.41 31.81
N VAL A 660 -20.54 25.38 31.14
CA VAL A 660 -19.18 25.32 30.61
C VAL A 660 -18.34 26.47 31.16
N GLN A 661 -17.17 26.13 31.69
CA GLN A 661 -16.21 27.04 32.30
C GLN A 661 -15.00 27.21 31.39
N LEU A 662 -14.56 28.46 31.19
CA LEU A 662 -13.32 28.80 30.48
C LEU A 662 -12.20 29.03 31.49
N VAL A 663 -11.11 28.30 31.29
CA VAL A 663 -9.87 28.38 32.05
C VAL A 663 -8.76 28.82 31.10
N LEU A 664 -8.06 29.92 31.43
CA LEU A 664 -6.90 30.41 30.69
C LEU A 664 -5.65 30.39 31.59
N ASP A 665 -4.55 29.85 31.08
CA ASP A 665 -3.27 29.73 31.78
C ASP A 665 -3.41 29.14 33.21
N GLY A 666 -4.33 28.17 33.37
CA GLY A 666 -4.64 27.51 34.65
C GLY A 666 -5.60 28.26 35.58
N SER A 667 -6.06 29.46 35.21
CA SER A 667 -6.99 30.30 35.99
C SER A 667 -8.41 30.31 35.41
N VAL A 668 -9.45 30.26 36.25
CA VAL A 668 -10.86 30.39 35.80
C VAL A 668 -11.14 31.84 35.43
N VAL A 669 -11.69 32.07 34.23
CA VAL A 669 -11.94 33.43 33.71
C VAL A 669 -13.43 33.75 33.59
N ASP A 670 -14.25 32.81 33.11
CA ASP A 670 -15.68 33.01 32.92
C ASP A 670 -16.43 31.67 32.87
N GLU A 671 -17.71 31.66 33.25
CA GLU A 671 -18.57 30.46 33.22
C GLU A 671 -19.93 30.79 32.61
N ARG A 672 -20.46 29.84 31.82
CA ARG A 672 -21.70 30.02 31.04
C ARG A 672 -22.64 28.83 31.27
N PRO A 673 -23.91 29.05 31.66
CA PRO A 673 -24.89 27.98 31.79
C PRO A 673 -25.25 27.40 30.41
N GLY A 674 -25.63 26.12 30.39
CA GLY A 674 -25.99 25.37 29.19
C GLY A 674 -25.21 24.06 29.07
N THR A 675 -25.74 23.13 28.28
CA THR A 675 -25.15 21.82 28.04
C THR A 675 -24.45 21.84 26.68
N PHE A 676 -23.12 21.74 26.66
CA PHE A 676 -22.31 21.84 25.43
C PHE A 676 -21.63 20.51 25.11
N HIS A 677 -21.61 20.11 23.83
CA HIS A 677 -20.91 18.92 23.37
C HIS A 677 -19.49 19.25 22.93
N LEU A 678 -18.56 18.30 23.11
CA LEU A 678 -17.20 18.38 22.60
C LEU A 678 -17.19 17.97 21.12
N PRO A 679 -16.78 18.85 20.18
CA PRO A 679 -16.63 18.47 18.78
C PRO A 679 -15.58 17.37 18.57
N MET A 680 -15.98 16.24 17.97
CA MET A 680 -15.14 15.05 17.75
C MET A 680 -14.75 14.80 16.28
N GLU A 681 -15.15 15.69 15.35
CA GLU A 681 -14.92 15.52 13.91
C GLU A 681 -13.58 16.11 13.44
N THR A 682 -13.22 17.33 13.86
CA THR A 682 -11.97 18.02 13.47
C THR A 682 -11.34 18.87 14.58
N LEU A 683 -10.00 18.96 14.56
CA LEU A 683 -9.25 20.13 15.08
C LEU A 683 -9.07 21.14 13.94
N GLY A 684 -9.16 22.42 14.22
CA GLY A 684 -9.36 23.45 13.19
C GLY A 684 -10.78 23.39 12.61
N ALA A 685 -10.92 23.71 11.32
CA ALA A 685 -12.13 23.51 10.52
C ALA A 685 -11.82 23.52 9.01
N THR A 686 -12.72 22.96 8.20
CA THR A 686 -12.64 23.02 6.72
C THR A 686 -12.76 24.45 6.17
N GLU A 687 -13.49 25.31 6.87
CA GLU A 687 -13.64 26.74 6.61
C GLU A 687 -13.65 27.50 7.95
N LYS A 688 -13.15 28.74 7.95
CA LYS A 688 -13.04 29.63 9.14
C LYS A 688 -12.14 29.13 10.28
N SER A 689 -11.26 28.17 10.03
CA SER A 689 -10.25 27.68 10.97
C SER A 689 -9.38 28.80 11.57
N PHE A 690 -8.77 28.52 12.71
CA PHE A 690 -7.80 29.42 13.34
C PHE A 690 -6.49 29.53 12.55
N ARG A 691 -5.69 30.54 12.92
CA ARG A 691 -4.38 30.82 12.33
C ARG A 691 -3.39 31.08 13.45
N GLY A 692 -2.25 30.42 13.38
CA GLY A 692 -1.30 30.36 14.48
C GLY A 692 -0.63 28.99 14.57
N HIS A 693 -0.20 28.65 15.78
CA HIS A 693 0.43 27.37 16.11
C HIS A 693 -0.35 26.64 17.21
N LEU A 694 -0.25 25.32 17.19
CA LEU A 694 -0.85 24.40 18.15
C LEU A 694 0.25 23.44 18.62
N GLN A 695 0.55 23.45 19.92
CA GLN A 695 1.61 22.59 20.48
C GLN A 695 1.07 21.28 21.02
N GLU A 696 -0.11 21.28 21.64
CA GLU A 696 -0.64 20.12 22.35
C GLU A 696 -2.16 20.24 22.46
N VAL A 697 -2.88 19.12 22.42
CA VAL A 697 -4.33 19.05 22.67
C VAL A 697 -4.66 17.81 23.50
N ARG A 698 -5.53 17.97 24.52
CA ARG A 698 -5.95 16.90 25.44
C ARG A 698 -7.46 16.90 25.59
N TYR A 699 -8.12 15.80 25.24
CA TYR A 699 -9.55 15.60 25.40
C TYR A 699 -9.81 14.59 26.53
N TRP A 700 -10.62 14.97 27.50
CA TRP A 700 -10.92 14.18 28.70
C TRP A 700 -12.37 13.70 28.73
N THR A 701 -12.58 12.49 29.25
CA THR A 701 -13.92 11.88 29.42
C THR A 701 -14.70 12.42 30.64
N THR A 702 -14.04 13.24 31.47
CA THR A 702 -14.58 13.85 32.69
C THR A 702 -14.31 15.36 32.68
N THR A 703 -15.02 16.10 33.53
CA THR A 703 -14.55 17.42 33.98
C THR A 703 -13.25 17.28 34.77
N ARG A 704 -12.51 18.39 34.91
CA ARG A 704 -11.30 18.49 35.76
C ARG A 704 -11.38 19.72 36.64
N THR A 705 -10.74 19.70 37.81
CA THR A 705 -10.67 20.89 38.67
C THR A 705 -9.64 21.91 38.16
N PRO A 706 -9.79 23.22 38.43
CA PRO A 706 -8.78 24.22 38.04
C PRO A 706 -7.39 23.94 38.62
N SER A 707 -7.32 23.39 39.83
CA SER A 707 -6.08 22.95 40.48
C SER A 707 -5.42 21.75 39.78
N GLU A 708 -6.20 20.76 39.36
CA GLU A 708 -5.72 19.65 38.51
C GLU A 708 -5.17 20.15 37.16
N ILE A 709 -5.87 21.09 36.53
CA ILE A 709 -5.48 21.69 35.25
C ILE A 709 -4.16 22.43 35.44
N SER A 710 -4.08 23.35 36.41
CA SER A 710 -2.87 24.08 36.77
C SER A 710 -1.69 23.15 37.13
N ALA A 711 -1.92 22.06 37.88
CA ALA A 711 -0.88 21.08 38.20
C ALA A 711 -0.38 20.26 37.00
N SER A 712 -1.15 20.18 35.90
CA SER A 712 -0.79 19.43 34.70
C SER A 712 -0.50 20.30 33.46
N ILE A 713 -0.54 21.62 33.60
CA ILE A 713 -0.41 22.60 32.50
C ILE A 713 0.98 22.58 31.82
N GLY A 714 2.03 22.33 32.61
CA GLY A 714 3.43 22.35 32.19
C GLY A 714 4.11 20.98 32.32
N THR A 715 3.35 19.88 32.28
CA THR A 715 3.89 18.52 32.44
C THR A 715 3.34 17.57 31.37
N THR A 716 4.15 16.60 30.95
CA THR A 716 3.71 15.51 30.04
C THR A 716 2.89 14.49 30.82
N LEU A 717 1.78 14.06 30.24
CA LEU A 717 0.85 13.15 30.94
C LEU A 717 1.32 11.70 30.92
N ASN A 718 0.84 10.94 31.91
CA ASN A 718 0.75 9.48 31.81
C ASN A 718 -0.59 9.14 31.14
N LEU A 719 -0.62 8.07 30.34
CA LEU A 719 -1.87 7.61 29.74
C LEU A 719 -2.80 7.02 30.81
N VAL A 720 -4.05 7.44 30.80
CA VAL A 720 -5.10 7.02 31.75
C VAL A 720 -6.42 6.82 31.01
N PRO A 721 -7.33 5.94 31.47
CA PRO A 721 -8.60 5.67 30.78
C PRO A 721 -9.56 6.87 30.65
N THR A 722 -9.31 7.96 31.38
CA THR A 722 -10.07 9.21 31.26
C THR A 722 -9.57 10.15 30.17
N LEU A 723 -8.42 9.87 29.54
CA LEU A 723 -7.85 10.67 28.46
C LEU A 723 -8.35 10.10 27.11
N GLN A 724 -9.41 10.73 26.56
CA GLN A 724 -10.12 10.30 25.36
C GLN A 724 -9.33 10.52 24.06
N GLY A 725 -8.43 11.50 24.06
CA GLY A 725 -7.55 11.82 22.95
C GLY A 725 -6.40 12.68 23.44
N TYR A 726 -5.18 12.40 22.98
CA TYR A 726 -3.99 13.14 23.36
C TYR A 726 -3.06 13.34 22.15
N TRP A 727 -2.95 14.58 21.69
CA TRP A 727 -2.13 14.94 20.53
C TRP A 727 -0.99 15.84 21.00
N THR A 728 0.24 15.33 20.95
CA THR A 728 1.45 16.07 21.37
C THR A 728 2.08 16.88 20.23
N LEU A 729 1.65 16.64 18.99
CA LEU A 729 2.01 17.41 17.78
C LEU A 729 3.53 17.54 17.60
N GLU A 730 4.24 16.42 17.81
CA GLU A 730 5.69 16.31 17.71
C GLU A 730 6.16 15.46 16.52
N GLU A 731 5.25 14.96 15.69
CA GLU A 731 5.51 14.11 14.53
C GLU A 731 6.55 14.76 13.60
N GLY A 732 6.36 16.04 13.29
CA GLY A 732 7.32 16.92 12.63
C GLY A 732 7.41 16.79 11.11
N MET A 733 6.91 15.70 10.52
CA MET A 733 6.79 15.54 9.08
C MET A 733 5.55 14.71 8.71
N GLY A 734 5.10 14.87 7.46
CA GLY A 734 4.01 14.07 6.87
C GLY A 734 2.60 14.59 7.19
N PRO A 735 1.56 14.02 6.53
CA PRO A 735 0.20 14.53 6.58
C PRO A 735 -0.69 13.80 7.62
N PHE A 736 -0.11 13.19 8.65
CA PHE A 736 -0.84 12.44 9.67
C PHE A 736 -0.38 12.82 11.08
N ILE A 737 -1.31 12.76 12.02
CA ILE A 737 -1.15 13.05 13.45
C ILE A 737 -1.73 11.88 14.25
N GLU A 738 -1.09 11.52 15.35
CA GLU A 738 -1.41 10.36 16.16
C GLU A 738 -2.01 10.74 17.53
N ASP A 739 -3.13 10.09 17.88
CA ASP A 739 -3.60 10.06 19.25
C ASP A 739 -2.69 9.15 20.09
N VAL A 740 -1.90 9.76 20.96
CA VAL A 740 -0.96 9.12 21.88
C VAL A 740 -1.71 8.30 22.96
N SER A 741 -2.99 8.57 23.21
CA SER A 741 -3.82 7.73 24.10
C SER A 741 -4.24 6.40 23.45
N GLY A 742 -4.23 6.32 22.12
CA GLY A 742 -4.56 5.10 21.35
C GLY A 742 -6.05 4.76 21.33
N HIS A 743 -6.94 5.67 21.70
CA HIS A 743 -8.39 5.49 21.65
C HIS A 743 -8.99 5.91 20.30
N LEU A 744 -8.33 6.84 19.59
CA LEU A 744 -8.75 7.38 18.30
C LEU A 744 -7.81 6.93 17.17
N PRO A 745 -8.31 6.77 15.94
CA PRO A 745 -7.46 6.48 14.78
C PRO A 745 -6.53 7.67 14.47
N ARG A 746 -5.42 7.43 13.76
CA ARG A 746 -4.54 8.53 13.34
C ARG A 746 -5.28 9.47 12.37
N GLY A 747 -5.22 10.77 12.63
CA GLY A 747 -5.93 11.78 11.89
C GLY A 747 -5.12 12.36 10.73
N PRO A 748 -5.64 12.41 9.49
CA PRO A 748 -4.99 13.16 8.41
C PRO A 748 -5.15 14.67 8.59
N ALA A 749 -4.09 15.41 8.28
CA ALA A 749 -3.99 16.87 8.41
C ALA A 749 -3.95 17.54 7.03
N PHE A 750 -4.74 18.61 6.86
CA PHE A 750 -4.98 19.32 5.61
C PHE A 750 -4.71 20.81 5.78
N ASN A 751 -4.03 21.43 4.80
CA ASN A 751 -3.66 22.86 4.77
C ASN A 751 -2.90 23.37 6.02
N THR A 752 -2.35 22.44 6.82
CA THR A 752 -1.46 22.67 7.96
C THR A 752 -0.03 22.30 7.60
N TYR A 753 0.94 22.90 8.29
CA TYR A 753 2.37 22.69 8.05
C TYR A 753 3.08 22.40 9.36
N TRP A 754 4.10 21.55 9.33
CA TRP A 754 5.02 21.42 10.46
C TRP A 754 5.94 22.63 10.53
N SER A 755 6.28 23.05 11.75
CA SER A 755 7.31 24.05 12.01
C SER A 755 8.20 23.53 13.14
N HIS A 756 9.50 23.76 13.04
CA HIS A 756 10.49 23.29 14.01
C HIS A 756 10.98 24.42 14.89
N TYR A 757 11.34 24.14 16.14
CA TYR A 757 11.93 25.12 17.06
C TYR A 757 13.41 25.41 16.74
N THR A 758 13.65 25.91 15.53
CA THR A 758 14.91 26.57 15.15
C THR A 758 15.07 27.87 15.94
N THR A 759 16.28 28.44 15.95
CA THR A 759 16.56 29.72 16.63
C THR A 759 15.57 30.83 16.26
N ALA A 760 15.18 30.94 14.98
CA ALA A 760 14.22 31.93 14.51
C ALA A 760 12.77 31.64 14.94
N THR A 761 12.39 30.37 15.12
CA THR A 761 11.09 29.98 15.67
C THR A 761 11.03 30.23 17.18
N LEU A 762 12.09 29.89 17.92
CA LEU A 762 12.20 30.16 19.36
C LEU A 762 12.14 31.67 19.67
N GLN A 763 12.83 32.49 18.87
CA GLN A 763 12.75 33.96 18.97
C GLN A 763 11.35 34.53 18.72
N ARG A 764 10.46 33.78 18.04
CA ARG A 764 9.10 34.22 17.68
C ARG A 764 8.01 33.66 18.61
N LEU A 765 8.13 32.39 19.01
CA LEU A 765 7.12 31.69 19.80
C LEU A 765 7.46 31.61 21.28
N GLY A 766 8.70 31.97 21.66
CA GLY A 766 9.26 31.64 22.97
C GLY A 766 9.58 30.15 23.12
N ASP A 767 9.89 29.75 24.34
CA ASP A 767 10.07 28.33 24.68
C ASP A 767 8.75 27.55 24.53
N PRO A 768 8.81 26.24 24.16
CA PRO A 768 7.62 25.40 24.08
C PRO A 768 6.94 25.26 25.47
N PRO A 769 5.60 25.40 25.57
CA PRO A 769 4.91 25.55 26.86
C PRO A 769 4.73 24.24 27.64
N THR A 770 4.97 23.08 27.03
CA THR A 770 4.97 21.76 27.69
C THR A 770 6.33 21.07 27.45
N PRO A 771 6.80 20.15 28.31
CA PRO A 771 7.98 19.33 28.01
C PRO A 771 7.70 18.40 26.81
N SER A 772 8.72 17.99 26.07
CA SER A 772 8.54 17.09 24.93
C SER A 772 8.19 15.66 25.38
N PHE A 773 7.10 15.11 24.84
CA PHE A 773 6.67 13.73 25.10
C PHE A 773 7.63 12.74 24.43
N ARG A 774 7.99 12.99 23.17
CA ARG A 774 9.01 12.25 22.41
C ARG A 774 10.32 12.19 23.20
N GLN A 775 10.81 13.32 23.73
CA GLN A 775 12.04 13.35 24.52
C GLN A 775 11.96 12.51 25.80
N ARG A 776 10.84 12.59 26.54
CA ARG A 776 10.60 11.73 27.72
C ARG A 776 10.58 10.24 27.39
N HIS A 777 10.16 9.89 26.16
CA HIS A 777 10.05 8.51 25.68
C HIS A 777 11.22 8.08 24.75
N MET A 778 12.34 8.80 24.71
CA MET A 778 13.56 8.41 23.98
C MET A 778 14.25 7.16 24.54
N CYS A 779 15.09 6.51 23.74
CA CYS A 779 15.86 5.35 24.18
C CYS A 779 16.93 5.73 25.21
N ALA A 780 16.65 5.46 26.49
CA ALA A 780 17.58 5.73 27.61
C ALA A 780 19.00 5.14 27.41
N VAL A 781 19.13 4.02 26.68
CA VAL A 781 20.43 3.44 26.30
C VAL A 781 21.18 4.36 25.35
N VAL A 782 20.51 4.86 24.30
CA VAL A 782 21.11 5.78 23.32
C VAL A 782 21.36 7.16 23.94
N VAL A 783 20.45 7.68 24.79
CA VAL A 783 20.68 8.89 25.60
C VAL A 783 21.99 8.74 26.40
N ARG A 784 22.15 7.63 27.13
CA ARG A 784 23.35 7.37 27.94
C ARG A 784 24.61 7.21 27.07
N ARG A 785 24.52 6.53 25.92
CA ARG A 785 25.62 6.38 24.96
C ARG A 785 26.05 7.73 24.38
N ASN A 786 25.11 8.54 23.91
CA ASN A 786 25.36 9.84 23.31
C ASN A 786 25.91 10.83 24.36
N PHE A 787 25.41 10.79 25.60
CA PHE A 787 25.98 11.54 26.73
C PHE A 787 27.43 11.11 27.05
N LEU A 788 27.73 9.81 27.07
CA LEU A 788 29.09 9.31 27.29
C LEU A 788 30.03 9.69 26.13
N ALA A 789 29.57 9.66 24.88
CA ALA A 789 30.32 10.10 23.71
C ALA A 789 30.59 11.62 23.75
N HIS A 790 29.59 12.44 24.08
CA HIS A 790 29.78 13.88 24.28
C HIS A 790 30.72 14.18 25.45
N LYS A 791 30.65 13.42 26.54
CA LYS A 791 31.58 13.47 27.69
C LYS A 791 32.99 12.97 27.34
N HIS A 792 33.17 12.21 26.26
CA HIS A 792 34.47 11.84 25.71
C HIS A 792 35.02 12.99 24.85
N ALA A 793 34.25 13.44 23.86
CA ALA A 793 34.63 14.54 22.98
C ALA A 793 34.99 15.82 23.76
N THR A 794 34.21 16.19 24.79
CA THR A 794 34.52 17.34 25.66
C THR A 794 35.77 17.19 26.54
N ARG A 795 36.30 15.98 26.70
CA ARG A 795 37.63 15.74 27.31
C ARG A 795 38.76 15.76 26.28
N GLU A 796 38.44 15.43 25.03
CA GLU A 796 39.36 15.50 23.89
C GLU A 796 39.49 16.92 23.31
N VAL A 797 38.64 17.87 23.72
CA VAL A 797 38.87 19.30 23.43
C VAL A 797 40.18 19.72 24.08
N ALA A 798 41.18 19.86 23.23
CA ALA A 798 42.45 20.50 23.51
C ALA A 798 42.48 21.92 22.94
N GLY A 799 43.34 22.75 23.50
CA GLY A 799 43.57 24.12 23.07
C GLY A 799 44.99 24.56 23.38
N ASP A 800 45.41 25.65 22.75
CA ASP A 800 46.73 26.22 23.00
C ASP A 800 46.79 26.88 24.39
N CYS A 801 47.94 26.80 25.03
CA CYS A 801 48.11 27.36 26.37
C CYS A 801 47.81 28.86 26.41
N SER A 802 46.91 29.27 27.31
CA SER A 802 46.45 30.66 27.48
C SER A 802 47.56 31.65 27.90
N LEU A 803 48.71 31.15 28.39
CA LEU A 803 49.90 31.97 28.64
C LEU A 803 50.89 32.03 27.46
N GLY A 804 50.52 31.49 26.30
CA GLY A 804 51.29 31.59 25.05
C GLY A 804 52.61 30.78 25.04
N CYS A 805 52.67 29.64 25.74
CA CYS A 805 53.91 28.84 25.80
C CYS A 805 54.13 27.90 24.60
N GLY A 806 53.17 27.81 23.66
CA GLY A 806 53.25 26.96 22.47
C GLY A 806 52.86 25.49 22.65
N LEU A 807 52.45 25.07 23.85
CA LEU A 807 51.91 23.73 24.10
C LEU A 807 50.39 23.70 23.85
N HIS A 808 49.97 22.72 23.03
CA HIS A 808 48.57 22.37 22.81
C HIS A 808 48.18 21.24 23.79
N LEU A 809 47.17 21.47 24.65
CA LEU A 809 46.87 20.61 25.79
C LEU A 809 45.35 20.42 25.99
N PRO A 810 44.89 19.25 26.47
CA PRO A 810 43.50 19.04 26.88
C PRO A 810 43.06 20.11 27.88
N LEU A 811 41.84 20.65 27.72
CA LEU A 811 41.32 21.69 28.63
C LEU A 811 41.29 21.26 30.10
N THR A 812 41.14 19.95 30.36
CA THR A 812 41.21 19.35 31.70
C THR A 812 42.59 19.41 32.35
N ALA A 813 43.66 19.46 31.56
CA ALA A 813 45.04 19.60 32.01
C ALA A 813 45.50 21.08 32.04
N MET A 814 44.84 21.96 31.29
CA MET A 814 45.21 23.36 31.10
C MET A 814 45.39 24.12 32.43
N ASP A 815 44.47 23.96 33.38
CA ASP A 815 44.50 24.63 34.69
C ASP A 815 45.56 24.05 35.64
N HIS A 816 46.03 22.82 35.42
CA HIS A 816 47.25 22.32 36.09
C HIS A 816 48.50 22.91 35.43
N HIS A 817 48.60 22.81 34.10
CA HIS A 817 49.72 23.33 33.33
C HIS A 817 49.98 24.82 33.60
N VAL A 818 48.95 25.68 33.49
CA VAL A 818 49.07 27.13 33.68
C VAL A 818 49.60 27.52 35.07
N ARG A 819 49.28 26.75 36.12
CA ARG A 819 49.70 27.02 37.50
C ARG A 819 50.99 26.32 37.91
N CYS A 820 51.24 25.11 37.43
CA CYS A 820 52.36 24.27 37.85
C CYS A 820 53.49 24.25 36.80
N ASP A 821 53.18 23.84 35.57
CA ASP A 821 54.22 23.39 34.61
C ASP A 821 54.65 24.48 33.61
N CYS A 822 53.80 25.47 33.39
CA CYS A 822 53.96 26.43 32.31
C CYS A 822 55.21 27.31 32.51
N PRO A 823 56.18 27.32 31.55
CA PRO A 823 57.35 28.19 31.65
C PRO A 823 57.01 29.68 31.67
N GLN A 824 55.81 30.06 31.21
CA GLN A 824 55.31 31.43 31.23
C GLN A 824 54.54 31.79 32.51
N ARG A 825 54.39 30.87 33.47
CA ARG A 825 53.75 31.15 34.77
C ARG A 825 54.49 32.25 35.53
N MET A 826 53.72 33.01 36.31
CA MET A 826 54.25 33.95 37.30
C MET A 826 54.42 33.21 38.63
N ASP A 827 55.60 33.32 39.23
CA ASP A 827 55.93 32.69 40.52
C ASP A 827 56.51 33.73 41.49
N VAL A 828 56.48 33.44 42.79
CA VAL A 828 56.92 34.36 43.86
C VAL A 828 58.29 33.94 44.38
N CYS A 829 59.19 34.90 44.62
CA CYS A 829 60.47 34.60 45.23
C CYS A 829 60.32 34.02 46.65
N ALA A 830 60.66 32.74 46.80
CA ALA A 830 60.65 32.01 48.07
C ALA A 830 61.70 32.49 49.11
N ALA A 831 62.54 33.49 48.78
CA ALA A 831 63.46 34.08 49.74
C ALA A 831 62.68 34.99 50.72
N PRO A 832 62.73 34.75 52.04
CA PRO A 832 61.97 35.54 53.00
C PRO A 832 62.40 37.01 52.95
N GLY A 833 61.43 37.91 52.79
CA GLY A 833 61.66 39.34 52.60
C GLY A 833 61.95 39.79 51.16
N CYS A 834 61.93 38.90 50.16
CA CYS A 834 62.03 39.31 48.75
C CYS A 834 60.66 39.55 48.09
N GLY A 835 59.71 38.62 48.22
CA GLY A 835 58.30 38.76 47.81
C GLY A 835 58.02 39.04 46.32
N ARG A 836 59.05 39.15 45.48
CA ARG A 836 58.92 39.61 44.09
C ARG A 836 58.34 38.53 43.19
N THR A 837 57.33 38.89 42.40
CA THR A 837 56.78 38.05 41.33
C THR A 837 57.65 38.10 40.06
N PHE A 838 57.81 36.98 39.38
CA PHE A 838 58.63 36.87 38.15
C PHE A 838 58.14 35.75 37.22
N LYS A 839 58.43 35.85 35.92
CA LYS A 839 58.19 34.74 34.97
C LYS A 839 59.25 33.67 35.13
N VAL A 840 58.86 32.42 35.33
CA VAL A 840 59.78 31.30 35.60
C VAL A 840 60.83 31.14 34.49
N SER A 841 60.41 31.18 33.21
CA SER A 841 61.31 31.16 32.04
C SER A 841 62.34 32.28 31.95
N ARG A 842 62.19 33.37 32.72
CA ARG A 842 63.17 34.49 32.77
C ARG A 842 63.96 34.51 34.08
N GLY A 843 63.56 33.73 35.09
CA GLY A 843 64.08 33.81 36.45
C GLY A 843 63.92 35.21 37.07
N HIS A 844 64.60 35.43 38.20
CA HIS A 844 64.93 36.77 38.66
C HIS A 844 66.19 36.74 39.54
N HIS A 845 66.85 37.90 39.66
CA HIS A 845 68.03 38.07 40.50
C HIS A 845 67.63 38.50 41.92
N CYS A 846 67.77 37.60 42.90
CA CYS A 846 67.39 37.84 44.29
C CYS A 846 68.54 38.38 45.15
N ARG A 847 68.51 39.70 45.43
CA ARG A 847 69.48 40.37 46.32
C ARG A 847 69.51 39.80 47.74
N VAL A 848 68.38 39.28 48.25
CA VAL A 848 68.29 38.69 49.60
C VAL A 848 69.07 37.37 49.67
N THR A 849 68.85 36.46 48.71
CA THR A 849 69.58 35.20 48.60
C THR A 849 71.08 35.44 48.39
N GLN A 850 71.44 36.40 47.53
CA GLN A 850 72.85 36.77 47.31
C GLN A 850 73.50 37.23 48.63
N ARG A 851 72.94 38.25 49.30
CA ARG A 851 73.48 38.76 50.57
C ARG A 851 73.58 37.68 51.65
N ARG A 852 72.65 36.72 51.70
CA ARG A 852 72.73 35.57 52.62
C ARG A 852 73.91 34.66 52.30
N ASN A 853 74.16 34.39 51.02
CA ASN A 853 75.28 33.57 50.58
C ASN A 853 76.62 34.29 50.80
N ASP A 854 76.69 35.61 50.57
CA ASP A 854 77.87 36.44 50.84
C ASP A 854 78.24 36.41 52.33
N LEU A 855 77.25 36.58 53.21
CA LEU A 855 77.40 36.50 54.67
C LEU A 855 77.81 35.09 55.13
N ALA A 856 77.29 34.03 54.52
CA ALA A 856 77.69 32.66 54.82
C ALA A 856 79.15 32.39 54.42
N ALA A 857 79.59 32.90 53.27
CA ALA A 857 80.99 32.83 52.83
C ALA A 857 81.92 33.66 53.74
N GLU A 858 81.47 34.80 54.25
CA GLU A 858 82.24 35.60 55.22
C GLU A 858 82.34 34.91 56.59
N TYR A 859 81.25 34.31 57.06
CA TYR A 859 81.23 33.51 58.29
C TYR A 859 82.21 32.34 58.21
N ALA A 860 82.21 31.59 57.09
CA ALA A 860 83.12 30.48 56.85
C ALA A 860 84.59 30.91 56.90
N ARG A 861 84.96 32.05 56.26
CA ARG A 861 86.32 32.59 56.30
C ARG A 861 86.80 32.99 57.70
N LYS A 862 85.90 33.43 58.59
CA LYS A 862 86.25 33.79 59.98
C LYS A 862 86.38 32.56 60.89
N HIS A 863 85.63 31.51 60.60
CA HIS A 863 85.59 30.27 61.40
C HIS A 863 86.47 29.14 60.84
N GLU A 864 87.29 29.43 59.83
CA GLU A 864 88.33 28.55 59.31
C GLU A 864 89.31 28.13 60.43
N LEU A 865 89.70 26.85 60.46
CA LEU A 865 90.72 26.35 61.39
C LEU A 865 92.12 26.55 60.78
N VAL A 866 92.99 27.23 61.51
CA VAL A 866 94.38 27.52 61.11
C VAL A 866 95.35 27.09 62.21
N GLU A 867 96.53 26.60 61.84
CA GLU A 867 97.55 26.19 62.82
C GLU A 867 98.14 27.40 63.56
N CYS A 868 98.51 27.19 64.83
CA CYS A 868 99.10 28.24 65.64
C CYS A 868 100.42 28.80 65.06
N PRO A 869 100.53 30.13 64.80
CA PRO A 869 101.76 30.74 64.26
C PRO A 869 103.01 30.62 65.16
N PHE A 870 102.86 30.16 66.40
CA PHE A 870 103.95 29.88 67.34
C PHE A 870 104.31 28.39 67.46
N GLY A 871 103.79 27.54 66.56
CA GLY A 871 104.21 26.13 66.46
C GLY A 871 103.90 25.28 67.70
N CYS A 872 102.86 25.60 68.46
CA CYS A 872 102.43 24.77 69.61
C CYS A 872 101.75 23.45 69.19
N GLY A 873 101.32 23.34 67.93
CA GLY A 873 100.65 22.16 67.37
C GLY A 873 99.11 22.16 67.47
N GLU A 874 98.50 23.24 67.95
CA GLU A 874 97.05 23.38 68.03
C GLU A 874 96.46 24.06 66.78
N SER A 875 95.38 23.49 66.23
CA SER A 875 94.52 24.11 65.23
C SER A 875 93.49 25.01 65.92
N ILE A 876 93.46 26.29 65.58
CA ILE A 876 92.68 27.33 66.25
C ILE A 876 91.76 27.99 65.24
N ILE A 877 90.55 28.38 65.65
CA ILE A 877 89.64 29.16 64.82
C ILE A 877 90.32 30.49 64.47
N ARG A 878 90.32 30.89 63.18
CA ARG A 878 91.08 32.03 62.66
C ARG A 878 90.83 33.35 63.39
N GLN A 879 89.61 33.53 63.90
CA GLN A 879 89.21 34.67 64.74
C GLN A 879 89.87 34.68 66.14
N ASP A 880 90.16 33.51 66.73
CA ASP A 880 90.65 33.35 68.11
C ASP A 880 92.18 33.24 68.24
N VAL A 881 92.92 33.12 67.12
CA VAL A 881 94.39 33.10 67.10
C VAL A 881 95.03 34.23 67.93
N PRO A 882 94.54 35.50 67.94
CA PRO A 882 95.12 36.56 68.76
C PRO A 882 94.94 36.36 70.28
N ARG A 883 93.87 35.66 70.69
CA ARG A 883 93.61 35.28 72.08
C ARG A 883 94.51 34.13 72.50
N HIS A 884 94.51 33.04 71.73
CA HIS A 884 95.35 31.87 71.98
C HIS A 884 96.82 32.30 72.13
N ARG A 885 97.32 33.14 71.21
CA ARG A 885 98.70 33.67 71.24
C ARG A 885 99.10 34.31 72.58
N LYS A 886 98.17 34.96 73.29
CA LYS A 886 98.44 35.69 74.53
C LYS A 886 98.26 34.83 75.78
N LEU A 887 97.15 34.09 75.87
CA LEU A 887 96.69 33.47 77.13
C LEU A 887 96.92 31.96 77.16
N ASP A 888 96.65 31.29 76.06
CA ASP A 888 96.44 29.84 76.06
C ASP A 888 97.69 29.08 75.55
N CYS A 889 98.41 29.66 74.59
CA CYS A 889 99.56 29.05 73.91
C CYS A 889 100.63 28.54 74.87
N SER A 890 100.99 27.26 74.76
CA SER A 890 102.07 26.61 75.53
C SER A 890 103.48 27.07 75.10
N CYS A 891 103.59 27.66 73.91
CA CYS A 891 104.81 28.29 73.37
C CYS A 891 104.90 29.80 73.69
N ARG A 892 104.02 30.38 74.52
CA ARG A 892 104.16 31.78 74.96
C ARG A 892 105.36 31.96 75.88
N PHE A 893 105.95 33.16 75.86
CA PHE A 893 106.95 33.57 76.85
C PHE A 893 106.26 34.06 78.13
N VAL A 894 106.83 33.70 79.28
CA VAL A 894 106.41 34.13 80.62
C VAL A 894 107.63 34.53 81.45
N LEU A 895 107.43 35.35 82.47
CA LEU A 895 108.46 35.70 83.45
C LEU A 895 108.53 34.64 84.57
N CYS A 896 109.69 34.49 85.20
CA CYS A 896 109.82 33.63 86.36
C CYS A 896 109.11 34.22 87.58
N LEU A 897 108.24 33.39 88.20
CA LEU A 897 107.42 33.75 89.36
C LEU A 897 108.18 33.71 90.70
N ASN A 898 109.47 33.35 90.70
CA ASN A 898 110.30 33.32 91.89
C ASN A 898 111.02 34.66 92.06
N ASP A 899 110.72 35.37 93.15
CA ASP A 899 111.36 36.66 93.47
C ASP A 899 112.89 36.58 93.43
N GLY A 900 113.49 37.61 92.82
CA GLY A 900 114.92 37.70 92.57
C GLY A 900 115.45 36.94 91.34
N CYS A 901 114.61 36.25 90.55
CA CYS A 901 115.08 35.58 89.32
C CYS A 901 115.06 36.49 88.07
N GLY A 902 113.96 37.21 87.82
CA GLY A 902 113.81 38.15 86.68
C GLY A 902 113.77 37.55 85.26
N ARG A 903 114.32 36.35 85.02
CA ARG A 903 114.43 35.75 83.67
C ARG A 903 113.06 35.37 83.07
N SER A 904 112.93 35.51 81.75
CA SER A 904 111.80 35.00 80.95
C SER A 904 112.10 33.64 80.30
N TYR A 905 111.11 32.76 80.22
CA TYR A 905 111.21 31.45 79.55
C TYR A 905 109.91 31.10 78.80
N ILE A 906 109.95 30.08 77.93
CA ILE A 906 108.76 29.57 77.21
C ILE A 906 107.92 28.70 78.17
N GLN A 907 106.62 28.96 78.33
CA GLN A 907 105.73 28.34 79.34
C GLN A 907 105.89 26.82 79.49
N ARG A 908 105.96 26.06 78.38
CA ARG A 908 106.18 24.59 78.38
C ARG A 908 107.46 24.13 79.10
N ASN A 909 108.47 25.00 79.23
CA ASN A 909 109.77 24.71 79.84
C ASN A 909 109.86 25.14 81.33
N ALA A 910 108.77 25.62 81.94
CA ALA A 910 108.77 26.17 83.32
C ALA A 910 109.48 25.29 84.36
N LYS A 911 109.22 23.96 84.34
CA LYS A 911 109.84 23.00 85.26
C LYS A 911 111.36 22.91 85.09
N TRP A 912 111.86 23.06 83.87
CA TRP A 912 113.29 22.98 83.58
C TRP A 912 114.02 24.25 84.06
N HIS A 913 113.41 25.42 83.84
CA HIS A 913 113.92 26.70 84.34
C HIS A 913 114.05 26.71 85.87
N VAL A 914 113.01 26.31 86.61
CA VAL A 914 113.06 26.27 88.08
C VAL A 914 114.16 25.31 88.58
N ALA A 915 114.34 24.17 87.91
CA ALA A 915 115.37 23.19 88.26
C ALA A 915 116.80 23.69 88.02
N HIS A 916 117.07 24.37 86.89
CA HIS A 916 118.44 24.70 86.43
C HIS A 916 118.74 26.21 86.40
N ASP A 917 118.02 27.02 85.63
CA ASP A 917 118.39 28.43 85.34
C ASP A 917 117.75 29.47 86.27
N CYS A 918 116.94 29.04 87.24
CA CYS A 918 116.33 29.98 88.18
C CYS A 918 117.36 30.47 89.21
N ASP A 919 117.68 31.76 89.14
CA ASP A 919 118.66 32.45 90.00
C ASP A 919 118.09 32.92 91.35
N ALA A 920 116.78 32.74 91.58
CA ALA A 920 116.10 33.24 92.79
C ALA A 920 116.86 32.81 94.07
N PRO A 921 117.16 33.73 95.01
CA PRO A 921 118.06 33.45 96.13
C PRO A 921 117.68 32.21 96.95
N HIS A 922 116.38 31.99 97.18
CA HIS A 922 115.90 30.82 97.92
C HIS A 922 116.09 29.50 97.17
N VAL A 923 116.02 29.50 95.83
CA VAL A 923 116.27 28.32 94.99
C VAL A 923 117.75 27.99 94.97
N VAL A 924 118.61 29.00 94.77
CA VAL A 924 120.08 28.85 94.80
C VAL A 924 120.55 28.36 96.17
N ALA A 925 120.04 28.94 97.27
CA ALA A 925 120.31 28.48 98.62
C ALA A 925 119.87 27.02 98.85
N LYS A 926 118.70 26.62 98.34
CA LYS A 926 118.20 25.24 98.41
C LYS A 926 119.06 24.27 97.60
N ARG A 927 119.54 24.63 96.41
CA ARG A 927 120.52 23.84 95.64
C ARG A 927 121.83 23.68 96.43
N ALA A 928 122.37 24.77 96.98
CA ALA A 928 123.59 24.74 97.80
C ALA A 928 123.45 23.98 99.13
N MET A 929 122.23 23.89 99.68
CA MET A 929 121.90 23.02 100.82
C MET A 929 121.90 21.54 100.42
N VAL A 930 121.25 21.19 99.30
CA VAL A 930 121.25 19.81 98.77
C VAL A 930 122.66 19.35 98.38
N GLN A 931 123.48 20.24 97.81
CA GLN A 931 124.87 19.94 97.46
C GLN A 931 125.73 19.69 98.71
N ARG A 932 125.59 20.52 99.76
CA ARG A 932 126.26 20.29 101.06
C ARG A 932 125.75 19.03 101.78
N SER A 933 124.48 18.65 101.60
CA SER A 933 123.94 17.38 102.10
C SER A 933 124.59 16.18 101.40
N ARG A 934 124.67 16.20 100.06
CA ARG A 934 125.35 15.16 99.27
C ARG A 934 126.84 15.03 99.60
N GLN A 935 127.52 16.14 99.87
CA GLN A 935 128.93 16.13 100.33
C GLN A 935 129.08 15.44 101.71
N ARG A 936 128.13 15.62 102.64
CA ARG A 936 128.14 14.90 103.94
C ARG A 936 127.86 13.41 103.78
N GLN A 937 127.11 12.99 102.77
CA GLN A 937 126.83 11.58 102.47
C GLN A 937 128.00 10.85 101.80
N ALA A 938 129.07 11.54 101.41
CA ALA A 938 130.24 10.96 100.73
C ALA A 938 131.42 10.59 101.67
N ALA A 939 131.27 10.81 102.98
CA ALA A 939 132.39 10.77 103.94
C ALA A 939 132.39 9.55 104.91
N THR A 940 131.57 8.53 104.67
CA THR A 940 131.40 7.37 105.57
C THR A 940 131.58 6.05 104.81
N PRO A 941 132.43 5.11 105.25
CA PRO A 941 132.77 3.91 104.48
C PRO A 941 131.83 2.72 104.69
N SER A 942 131.46 2.10 103.56
CA SER A 942 131.10 0.67 103.34
C SER A 942 130.10 -0.05 104.26
N ALA A 943 128.98 -0.47 103.65
CA ALA A 943 128.45 -1.82 103.83
C ALA A 943 127.85 -2.30 102.50
N ALA A 944 128.26 -3.46 102.00
CA ALA A 944 127.75 -4.04 100.75
C ALA A 944 126.92 -5.30 101.02
N CYS A 945 125.76 -5.42 100.37
CA CYS A 945 125.05 -6.69 100.22
C CYS A 945 124.32 -6.71 98.88
N SER A 946 124.09 -7.91 98.31
CA SER A 946 123.74 -8.10 96.91
C SER A 946 122.41 -8.82 96.71
N ARG A 947 121.76 -8.59 95.55
CA ARG A 947 121.17 -9.60 94.63
C ARG A 947 120.28 -8.97 93.54
N GLY A 948 120.26 -9.60 92.37
CA GLY A 948 119.06 -9.67 91.52
C GLY A 948 118.90 -8.67 90.35
N THR A 949 119.57 -8.94 89.22
CA THR A 949 118.97 -8.67 87.90
C THR A 949 118.04 -9.84 87.53
N PRO A 950 117.04 -9.69 86.63
CA PRO A 950 117.33 -9.88 85.19
C PRO A 950 116.48 -9.06 84.18
N LEU A 951 117.16 -8.69 83.09
CA LEU A 951 116.75 -8.73 81.66
C LEU A 951 115.41 -8.13 81.15
N SER A 952 115.54 -7.30 80.11
CA SER A 952 114.46 -6.78 79.25
C SER A 952 114.09 -7.72 78.09
N PRO A 953 112.94 -7.48 77.43
CA PRO A 953 112.87 -7.50 75.97
C PRO A 953 112.19 -6.23 75.36
N PRO A 954 112.24 -6.01 74.02
CA PRO A 954 112.01 -4.69 73.42
C PRO A 954 110.91 -4.60 72.31
N ARG A 955 110.83 -3.41 71.67
CA ARG A 955 110.48 -3.16 70.23
C ARG A 955 109.00 -2.73 69.88
N PRO A 956 108.63 -2.37 68.61
CA PRO A 956 107.87 -1.13 68.26
C PRO A 956 106.57 -1.44 67.41
N PRO A 957 106.06 -0.68 66.38
CA PRO A 957 106.30 0.67 65.82
C PRO A 957 105.00 1.53 65.56
N ARG A 958 104.83 2.14 64.37
CA ARG A 958 103.83 3.19 64.00
C ARG A 958 103.12 2.91 62.65
N ARG A 959 101.94 3.55 62.44
CA ARG A 959 101.31 3.97 61.13
C ARG A 959 100.78 2.85 60.19
N PRO A 960 100.00 3.13 59.10
CA PRO A 960 99.28 4.38 58.71
C PRO A 960 97.81 4.23 58.17
N VAL A 961 97.13 5.38 58.10
CA VAL A 961 96.16 5.92 57.08
C VAL A 961 95.80 5.10 55.82
N THR A 962 94.48 5.02 55.50
CA THR A 962 93.91 5.42 54.17
C THR A 962 92.41 5.76 54.19
N THR A 963 91.98 6.55 53.21
CA THR A 963 90.63 7.11 52.97
C THR A 963 89.80 6.32 51.95
N THR A 964 88.45 6.37 52.04
CA THR A 964 87.55 6.64 50.88
C THR A 964 86.12 7.02 51.29
N LEU A 965 85.50 7.87 50.48
CA LEU A 965 84.07 8.21 50.32
C LEU A 965 83.73 8.02 48.82
N PRO A 966 82.48 8.15 48.32
CA PRO A 966 81.14 8.07 48.94
C PRO A 966 80.22 7.05 48.18
N THR A 967 78.91 6.98 48.51
CA THR A 967 77.73 7.24 47.61
C THR A 967 76.40 6.76 48.23
N ASP A 968 75.34 7.54 48.04
CA ASP A 968 73.89 7.26 48.19
C ASP A 968 73.33 6.69 49.52
N PRO A 969 72.08 7.05 49.85
CA PRO A 969 71.01 6.06 49.66
C PRO A 969 69.64 6.61 49.21
N SER A 970 68.84 5.74 48.61
CA SER A 970 67.36 5.79 48.57
C SER A 970 66.79 4.51 49.22
N PRO A 971 65.46 4.31 49.29
CA PRO A 971 64.57 4.89 50.30
C PRO A 971 64.06 3.84 51.33
N LEU A 972 63.46 4.31 52.44
CA LEU A 972 62.88 3.42 53.47
C LEU A 972 61.38 3.12 53.24
N PRO A 973 60.92 1.85 53.44
CA PRO A 973 59.51 1.49 53.44
C PRO A 973 58.96 1.19 54.85
N ARG A 974 57.65 1.41 55.10
CA ARG A 974 56.79 0.63 56.05
C ARG A 974 55.34 1.15 56.16
N ARG A 975 54.37 0.20 56.07
CA ARG A 975 53.06 0.12 56.77
C ARG A 975 52.03 1.28 56.60
N ALA A 976 50.71 1.05 56.67
CA ALA A 976 49.88 -0.18 56.55
C ALA A 976 48.39 0.18 56.34
N SER A 977 47.61 -0.78 55.83
CA SER A 977 46.17 -1.05 56.10
C SER A 977 45.14 0.10 56.21
N THR A 978 44.15 0.10 55.32
CA THR A 978 42.71 -0.02 55.69
C THR A 978 41.90 -0.63 54.55
N THR A 979 40.74 -1.23 54.87
CA THR A 979 39.86 -1.94 53.93
C THR A 979 38.45 -1.35 53.92
N HIS A 980 37.91 -1.04 52.74
CA HIS A 980 36.48 -1.06 52.42
C HIS A 980 36.37 -1.34 50.91
N ALA A 981 35.75 -2.41 50.43
CA ALA A 981 34.35 -2.87 50.55
C ALA A 981 33.56 -2.48 49.30
N THR A 982 33.03 -3.50 48.63
CA THR A 982 32.08 -3.46 47.49
C THR A 982 30.75 -4.04 47.94
#